data_AF-A0A942Z9G3-F1
#
_entry.id   AF-A0A942Z9G3-F1
#
_cell.length_a   1.000
_cell.length_b   1.000
_cell.length_c   1.000
_cell.angle_alpha   90.00
_cell.angle_beta   90.00
_cell.angle_gamma   90.00
#
_symmetry.space_group_name_H-M   'P 1'
#
loop_
_entity.id
_entity.type
_entity.pdbx_description
1 polymer ?
#
loop_
_entity_poly.entity_id
_entity_poly.type
_entity_poly.pdbx_seq_one_letter_code
_entity_poly.pdbx_strand_id
1 'polypeptide(L)'
;MGNVTECTNCTGCGACLCVCPVDAISMKESESGFLYPEIDEQKCTDCGLCKARCPILSYDSLIKSECRLCYAASASDEIRKNSSSGGVFSVLAEQIIKQHGYVCAAAFDENFILEHKITNDLNELGKFRGSKYLQSKAYVTYIQIEKLLKDKKKVLFVGTPCQVAGLKAFLKTDYETLFSVDIICHGVPSNKIFLKYLQEEISDVSNLKSFNFRDKKDCWNSELILSYELKNKDEKNYIKAKKSSYMCAFLQNLSLRKSCNSCPFTNTHRVSDITIGDFWGYKKDKRLKNDSKGLSVILLNSEKGTAFLSEVQANFNYIQKSNTKIAINGNIPLRMPFAAHKNSVQFFNNLDKMSLIENVKNCIDDRSDCAVINFWWSLNYGAALTAYALQEVINDLGKTCKIIDYKLPWVINLYKNSISENFAQKYLNLTGPCITDEDFAELNRKTEIFITGSDQVFRYKYIKYFFDKYLLGFANIDKKKIAAAGSFGIDCFECENEQDLDKIKQYFSSLDYVSVREKSGVSICRQLFNKNAEWILDPVFLIDRNKYEQMAAASKMNFNEKIVSYVLDENIEINKAYKYLQKKYDKDIVNIAKSGFSVEDWLCSIKNCDFFITDSYHGMCFALIFNKPFVCIVNKSRGKERFFSLLSYLNLENKAVDSVDELYDNDELFADIDYEHKINNQISEFKDMSVNWLKKALYSPKEVTKDDLIMKMNELNNEIITLKSEIDLMHKSNFLNKIFSVKKHRSGNTTHKVVCFLGIKIKFKSKR
;
A
#
# COMPACT_ATOMS: atom_id res chain seq x y z
N MET A 1 -5.85 -18.62 15.42
CA MET A 1 -7.05 -18.37 14.60
C MET A 1 -6.57 -18.21 13.17
N GLY A 2 -7.09 -19.00 12.22
CA GLY A 2 -6.66 -18.90 10.82
C GLY A 2 -7.07 -17.56 10.21
N ASN A 3 -6.14 -16.88 9.54
CA ASN A 3 -6.41 -15.62 8.87
C ASN A 3 -7.30 -15.85 7.65
N VAL A 4 -8.43 -15.15 7.57
CA VAL A 4 -9.36 -15.20 6.42
C VAL A 4 -8.74 -14.48 5.24
N THR A 5 -8.60 -15.15 4.10
CA THR A 5 -8.03 -14.54 2.89
C THR A 5 -8.94 -13.44 2.34
N GLU A 6 -8.44 -12.20 2.29
CA GLU A 6 -9.19 -11.07 1.72
C GLU A 6 -9.28 -11.16 0.20
N CYS A 7 -10.47 -11.51 -0.31
CA CYS A 7 -10.73 -11.51 -1.75
C CYS A 7 -10.92 -10.07 -2.27
N THR A 8 -10.07 -9.64 -3.20
CA THR A 8 -10.01 -8.27 -3.72
C THR A 8 -11.32 -7.77 -4.32
N ASN A 9 -12.13 -8.65 -4.92
CA ASN A 9 -13.37 -8.29 -5.61
C ASN A 9 -14.63 -8.53 -4.76
N CYS A 10 -14.52 -9.20 -3.61
CA CYS A 10 -15.68 -9.52 -2.78
C CYS A 10 -16.23 -8.27 -2.08
N THR A 11 -17.47 -7.92 -2.39
CA THR A 11 -18.18 -6.76 -1.81
C THR A 11 -18.75 -7.03 -0.42
N GLY A 12 -18.70 -8.27 0.07
CA GLY A 12 -19.26 -8.67 1.36
C GLY A 12 -20.80 -8.58 1.42
N CYS A 13 -21.49 -8.75 0.28
CA CYS A 13 -22.96 -8.68 0.23
C CYS A 13 -23.66 -9.85 0.95
N GLY A 14 -22.98 -10.98 1.16
CA GLY A 14 -23.50 -12.15 1.87
C GLY A 14 -24.54 -12.99 1.11
N ALA A 15 -24.76 -12.75 -0.19
CA ALA A 15 -25.68 -13.57 -0.99
C ALA A 15 -25.28 -15.06 -1.02
N CYS A 16 -23.98 -15.36 -1.02
CA CYS A 16 -23.46 -16.72 -0.98
C CYS A 16 -23.81 -17.44 0.34
N LEU A 17 -23.76 -16.74 1.47
CA LEU A 17 -24.22 -17.27 2.76
C LEU A 17 -25.70 -17.64 2.69
N CYS A 18 -26.55 -16.70 2.26
CA CYS A 18 -28.01 -16.89 2.30
C CYS A 18 -28.52 -17.99 1.37
N VAL A 19 -27.81 -18.32 0.28
CA VAL A 19 -28.24 -19.34 -0.68
C VAL A 19 -27.68 -20.73 -0.38
N CYS A 20 -26.78 -20.87 0.59
CA CYS A 20 -26.17 -22.16 0.89
C CYS A 20 -27.21 -23.10 1.52
N PRO A 21 -27.54 -24.24 0.91
CA PRO A 21 -28.59 -25.13 1.42
C PRO A 21 -28.15 -25.98 2.62
N VAL A 22 -26.86 -26.00 2.93
CA VAL A 22 -26.22 -26.88 3.93
C VAL A 22 -25.44 -26.09 4.98
N ASP A 23 -25.63 -24.77 5.05
CA ASP A 23 -24.96 -23.87 6.01
C ASP A 23 -23.44 -24.05 6.07
N ALA A 24 -22.82 -24.31 4.92
CA ALA A 24 -21.37 -24.49 4.77
C ALA A 24 -20.60 -23.17 4.67
N ILE A 25 -21.28 -22.02 4.64
CA ILE A 25 -20.63 -20.71 4.48
C ILE A 25 -20.85 -19.90 5.76
N SER A 26 -19.81 -19.22 6.24
CA SER A 26 -19.90 -18.23 7.32
C SER A 26 -19.25 -16.91 6.89
N MET A 27 -19.69 -15.78 7.44
CA MET A 27 -19.05 -14.48 7.19
C MET A 27 -18.09 -14.16 8.32
N LYS A 28 -16.78 -14.24 8.06
CA LYS A 28 -15.74 -13.99 9.05
C LYS A 28 -15.03 -12.66 8.82
N GLU A 29 -14.63 -12.04 9.93
CA GLU A 29 -13.92 -10.75 9.92
C GLU A 29 -12.44 -10.96 9.61
N SER A 30 -11.89 -10.16 8.69
CA SER A 30 -10.46 -10.10 8.39
C SER A 30 -9.72 -9.18 9.35
N GLU A 31 -8.38 -9.15 9.29
CA GLU A 31 -7.56 -8.21 10.09
C GLU A 31 -7.96 -6.74 9.86
N SER A 32 -8.37 -6.39 8.63
CA SER A 32 -8.88 -5.06 8.26
C SER A 32 -10.29 -4.74 8.81
N GLY A 33 -10.94 -5.70 9.48
CA GLY A 33 -12.29 -5.56 10.03
C GLY A 33 -13.43 -5.81 9.04
N PHE A 34 -13.12 -6.32 7.84
CA PHE A 34 -14.10 -6.55 6.78
C PHE A 34 -14.60 -8.00 6.80
N LEU A 35 -15.89 -8.21 6.55
CA LEU A 35 -16.45 -9.56 6.48
C LEU A 35 -16.22 -10.19 5.11
N TYR A 36 -15.76 -11.45 5.08
CA TYR A 36 -15.58 -12.29 3.90
C TYR A 36 -16.20 -13.68 4.11
N PRO A 37 -16.71 -14.34 3.05
CA PRO A 37 -17.22 -15.69 3.15
C PRO A 37 -16.07 -16.69 3.37
N GLU A 38 -16.22 -17.56 4.35
CA GLU A 38 -15.36 -18.73 4.57
C GLU A 38 -16.22 -19.99 4.38
N ILE A 39 -15.69 -20.97 3.64
CA ILE A 39 -16.37 -22.22 3.32
C ILE A 39 -15.84 -23.33 4.24
N ASP A 40 -16.76 -24.03 4.89
CA ASP A 40 -16.51 -25.29 5.58
C ASP A 40 -16.53 -26.43 4.55
N GLU A 41 -15.35 -26.87 4.13
CA GLU A 41 -15.19 -27.93 3.13
C GLU A 41 -15.78 -29.28 3.56
N GLN A 42 -15.97 -29.51 4.87
CA GLN A 42 -16.60 -30.75 5.35
C GLN A 42 -18.12 -30.76 5.14
N LYS A 43 -18.75 -29.58 5.10
CA LYS A 43 -20.19 -29.41 4.84
C LYS A 43 -20.51 -29.14 3.38
N CYS A 44 -19.56 -28.57 2.64
CA CYS A 44 -19.76 -28.17 1.26
C CYS A 44 -20.06 -29.37 0.36
N THR A 45 -21.13 -29.27 -0.43
CA THR A 45 -21.53 -30.30 -1.41
C THR A 45 -21.07 -30.00 -2.84
N ASP A 46 -20.24 -28.97 -3.01
CA ASP A 46 -19.81 -28.42 -4.31
C ASP A 46 -20.96 -28.13 -5.31
N CYS A 47 -22.14 -27.76 -4.81
CA CYS A 47 -23.31 -27.51 -5.65
C CYS A 47 -23.21 -26.27 -6.58
N GLY A 48 -22.16 -25.45 -6.45
CA GLY A 48 -21.92 -24.26 -7.28
C GLY A 48 -22.86 -23.05 -7.05
N LEU A 49 -23.89 -23.18 -6.21
CA LEU A 49 -24.89 -22.12 -5.99
C LEU A 49 -24.28 -20.80 -5.50
N CYS A 50 -23.33 -20.84 -4.57
CA CYS A 50 -22.69 -19.63 -4.04
C CYS A 50 -21.99 -18.80 -5.13
N LYS A 51 -21.38 -19.46 -6.12
CA LYS A 51 -20.75 -18.82 -7.29
C LYS A 51 -21.81 -18.28 -8.25
N ALA A 52 -22.83 -19.08 -8.56
CA ALA A 52 -23.94 -18.69 -9.43
C ALA A 52 -24.75 -17.49 -8.89
N ARG A 53 -24.75 -17.28 -7.57
CA ARG A 53 -25.43 -16.17 -6.88
C ARG A 53 -24.53 -15.02 -6.48
N CYS A 54 -23.25 -15.06 -6.85
CA CYS A 54 -22.34 -13.97 -6.57
C CYS A 54 -22.60 -12.82 -7.55
N PRO A 55 -23.00 -11.62 -7.08
CA PRO A 55 -23.34 -10.51 -7.97
C PRO A 55 -22.14 -9.97 -8.76
N ILE A 56 -20.92 -10.31 -8.36
CA ILE A 56 -19.70 -9.98 -9.10
C ILE A 56 -19.49 -10.94 -10.26
N LEU A 57 -19.70 -12.24 -10.04
CA LEU A 57 -19.54 -13.26 -11.09
C LEU A 57 -20.71 -13.25 -12.08
N SER A 58 -21.90 -12.83 -11.63
CA SER A 58 -23.11 -12.74 -12.44
C SER A 58 -23.43 -11.31 -12.89
N TYR A 59 -22.45 -10.40 -12.91
CA TYR A 59 -22.65 -8.97 -13.14
C TYR A 59 -23.46 -8.68 -14.41
N ASP A 60 -23.04 -9.24 -15.55
CA ASP A 60 -23.67 -8.99 -16.86
C ASP A 60 -25.15 -9.43 -16.90
N SER A 61 -25.51 -10.45 -16.12
CA SER A 61 -26.89 -10.94 -16.03
C SER A 61 -27.80 -10.09 -15.12
N LEU A 62 -27.21 -9.24 -14.26
CA LEU A 62 -27.94 -8.45 -13.27
C LEU A 62 -28.16 -7.00 -13.69
N ILE A 63 -27.23 -6.43 -14.47
CA ILE A 63 -27.32 -5.03 -14.83
C ILE A 63 -28.49 -4.74 -15.78
N LYS A 64 -29.20 -3.65 -15.51
CA LYS A 64 -30.24 -3.12 -16.40
C LYS A 64 -29.63 -2.10 -17.37
N SER A 65 -30.45 -1.66 -18.34
CA SER A 65 -30.10 -0.59 -19.28
C SER A 65 -29.70 0.71 -18.56
N GLU A 66 -28.85 1.50 -19.21
CA GLU A 66 -28.39 2.79 -18.69
C GLU A 66 -29.54 3.72 -18.24
N CYS A 67 -29.35 4.38 -17.09
CA CYS A 67 -30.30 5.34 -16.54
C CYS A 67 -30.65 6.46 -17.53
N ARG A 68 -31.95 6.68 -17.78
CA ARG A 68 -32.41 7.66 -18.78
C ARG A 68 -32.94 8.97 -18.18
N LEU A 69 -33.47 8.96 -16.96
CA LEU A 69 -34.18 10.11 -16.40
C LEU A 69 -33.58 10.55 -15.06
N CYS A 70 -33.54 11.87 -14.86
CA CYS A 70 -32.95 12.52 -13.70
C CYS A 70 -33.89 13.59 -13.16
N TYR A 71 -34.07 13.61 -11.84
CA TYR A 71 -34.84 14.62 -11.11
C TYR A 71 -34.01 15.16 -9.95
N ALA A 72 -34.19 16.45 -9.66
CA ALA A 72 -33.80 17.04 -8.40
C ALA A 72 -35.02 17.04 -7.46
N ALA A 73 -34.84 16.67 -6.20
CA ALA A 73 -35.95 16.62 -5.25
C ALA A 73 -35.56 17.02 -3.83
N SER A 74 -36.52 17.63 -3.12
CA SER A 74 -36.46 17.84 -1.68
C SER A 74 -37.84 17.64 -1.03
N ALA A 75 -37.84 17.00 0.14
CA ALA A 75 -39.00 16.76 0.98
C ALA A 75 -39.36 18.01 1.81
N SER A 76 -40.27 17.88 2.77
CA SER A 76 -40.54 18.93 3.75
C SER A 76 -39.28 19.30 4.55
N ASP A 77 -39.22 20.52 5.07
CA ASP A 77 -38.08 20.99 5.85
C ASP A 77 -37.84 20.16 7.12
N GLU A 78 -38.90 19.63 7.73
CA GLU A 78 -38.81 18.72 8.89
C GLU A 78 -38.09 17.41 8.54
N ILE A 79 -38.48 16.78 7.41
CA ILE A 79 -37.82 15.58 6.92
C ILE A 79 -36.38 15.89 6.52
N ARG A 80 -36.17 17.00 5.81
CA ARG A 80 -34.85 17.41 5.34
C ARG A 80 -33.93 17.62 6.52
N LYS A 81 -34.32 18.35 7.56
CA LYS A 81 -33.47 18.63 8.73
C LYS A 81 -32.81 17.37 9.30
N ASN A 82 -33.55 16.25 9.31
CA ASN A 82 -33.10 14.96 9.82
C ASN A 82 -32.56 14.00 8.74
N SER A 83 -32.34 14.48 7.52
CA SER A 83 -31.83 13.72 6.37
C SER A 83 -30.51 14.28 5.88
N SER A 84 -29.67 13.44 5.28
CA SER A 84 -28.36 13.89 4.77
C SER A 84 -28.40 14.83 3.57
N SER A 85 -29.54 14.87 2.86
CA SER A 85 -29.71 15.62 1.61
C SER A 85 -31.14 16.14 1.48
N GLY A 86 -31.78 15.99 0.33
CA GLY A 86 -33.17 16.36 0.07
C GLY A 86 -34.23 15.50 0.75
N GLY A 87 -33.88 14.36 1.38
CA GLY A 87 -34.85 13.56 2.15
C GLY A 87 -35.70 12.60 1.32
N VAL A 88 -35.24 12.23 0.11
CA VAL A 88 -35.97 11.33 -0.82
C VAL A 88 -36.29 9.98 -0.20
N PHE A 89 -35.36 9.39 0.56
CA PHE A 89 -35.58 8.11 1.26
C PHE A 89 -36.90 8.12 2.05
N SER A 90 -37.13 9.14 2.88
CA SER A 90 -38.30 9.20 3.74
C SER A 90 -39.60 9.24 2.94
N VAL A 91 -39.64 10.01 1.84
CA VAL A 91 -40.83 10.11 0.98
C VAL A 91 -41.18 8.75 0.36
N LEU A 92 -40.18 8.01 -0.12
CA LEU A 92 -40.39 6.67 -0.69
C LEU A 92 -40.81 5.66 0.39
N ALA A 93 -40.15 5.69 1.55
CA ALA A 93 -40.40 4.76 2.66
C ALA A 93 -41.79 4.96 3.27
N GLU A 94 -42.20 6.21 3.50
CA GLU A 94 -43.53 6.54 4.05
C GLU A 94 -44.65 6.06 3.12
N GLN A 95 -44.49 6.17 1.81
CA GLN A 95 -45.48 5.67 0.87
C GLN A 95 -45.68 4.15 0.99
N ILE A 96 -44.60 3.39 1.09
CA ILE A 96 -44.65 1.93 1.16
C ILE A 96 -45.32 1.48 2.46
N ILE A 97 -45.01 2.12 3.58
CA ILE A 97 -45.65 1.80 4.87
C ILE A 97 -47.13 2.19 4.87
N LYS A 98 -47.50 3.35 4.30
CA LYS A 98 -48.92 3.74 4.12
C LYS A 98 -49.72 2.73 3.28
N GLN A 99 -49.04 1.95 2.46
CA GLN A 99 -49.62 0.85 1.68
C GLN A 99 -49.52 -0.51 2.38
N HIS A 100 -49.33 -0.52 3.70
CA HIS A 100 -49.17 -1.72 4.51
C HIS A 100 -47.99 -2.61 4.07
N GLY A 101 -46.94 -1.99 3.51
CA GLY A 101 -45.69 -2.63 3.13
C GLY A 101 -44.60 -2.51 4.20
N TYR A 102 -43.41 -2.97 3.84
CA TYR A 102 -42.23 -3.02 4.70
C TYR A 102 -41.06 -2.25 4.09
N VAL A 103 -40.23 -1.64 4.93
CA VAL A 103 -39.03 -0.92 4.53
C VAL A 103 -37.82 -1.62 5.15
N CYS A 104 -36.83 -1.91 4.33
CA CYS A 104 -35.54 -2.47 4.74
C CYS A 104 -34.41 -1.50 4.37
N ALA A 105 -33.67 -1.02 5.38
CA ALA A 105 -32.56 -0.09 5.19
C ALA A 105 -31.55 -0.19 6.33
N ALA A 106 -30.43 0.53 6.22
CA ALA A 106 -29.35 0.48 7.20
C ALA A 106 -29.66 1.29 8.48
N ALA A 107 -29.52 0.65 9.64
CA ALA A 107 -29.65 1.22 10.97
C ALA A 107 -28.59 0.65 11.92
N PHE A 108 -28.22 1.42 12.94
CA PHE A 108 -27.34 0.93 13.99
C PHE A 108 -28.09 -0.01 14.94
N ASP A 109 -27.39 -1.02 15.45
CA ASP A 109 -27.79 -1.74 16.65
C ASP A 109 -27.37 -0.99 17.92
N GLU A 110 -27.66 -1.58 19.08
CA GLU A 110 -27.29 -1.06 20.39
C GLU A 110 -25.77 -0.94 20.61
N ASN A 111 -24.96 -1.64 19.81
CA ASN A 111 -23.51 -1.64 19.86
C ASN A 111 -22.87 -0.78 18.76
N PHE A 112 -23.68 0.02 18.03
CA PHE A 112 -23.24 0.83 16.89
C PHE A 112 -22.62 0.00 15.73
N ILE A 113 -22.97 -1.28 15.63
CA ILE A 113 -22.73 -2.07 14.43
C ILE A 113 -23.81 -1.73 13.41
N LEU A 114 -23.39 -1.50 12.16
CA LEU A 114 -24.34 -1.18 11.09
C LEU A 114 -24.89 -2.44 10.44
N GLU A 115 -26.21 -2.57 10.43
CA GLU A 115 -26.93 -3.68 9.79
C GLU A 115 -28.18 -3.18 9.06
N HIS A 116 -28.74 -3.99 8.17
CA HIS A 116 -30.06 -3.70 7.64
C HIS A 116 -31.12 -4.22 8.61
N LYS A 117 -32.15 -3.41 8.85
CA LYS A 117 -33.33 -3.79 9.64
C LYS A 117 -34.58 -3.63 8.78
N ILE A 118 -35.64 -4.38 9.10
CA ILE A 118 -36.94 -4.29 8.44
C ILE A 118 -37.93 -3.66 9.42
N THR A 119 -38.73 -2.70 8.95
CA THR A 119 -39.84 -2.12 9.71
C THR A 119 -41.08 -1.93 8.83
N ASN A 120 -42.25 -1.94 9.46
CA ASN A 120 -43.52 -1.46 8.88
C ASN A 120 -44.14 -0.34 9.73
N ASP A 121 -43.37 0.26 10.64
CA ASP A 121 -43.81 1.36 11.50
C ASP A 121 -43.21 2.69 11.04
N LEU A 122 -44.07 3.68 10.78
CA LEU A 122 -43.68 5.03 10.41
C LEU A 122 -42.79 5.69 11.48
N ASN A 123 -43.02 5.39 12.76
CA ASN A 123 -42.28 6.00 13.87
C ASN A 123 -40.82 5.53 13.92
N GLU A 124 -40.50 4.39 13.33
CA GLU A 124 -39.14 3.85 13.29
C GLU A 124 -38.29 4.39 12.13
N LEU A 125 -38.90 5.07 11.14
CA LEU A 125 -38.20 5.56 9.95
C LEU A 125 -37.01 6.48 10.29
N GLY A 126 -37.07 7.19 11.42
CA GLY A 126 -35.98 8.01 11.93
C GLY A 126 -34.65 7.25 12.06
N LYS A 127 -34.67 5.96 12.45
CA LYS A 127 -33.48 5.11 12.63
C LYS A 127 -32.72 4.88 11.31
N PHE A 128 -33.44 4.90 10.20
CA PHE A 128 -32.90 4.64 8.86
C PHE A 128 -32.41 5.89 8.14
N ARG A 129 -32.80 7.09 8.62
CA ARG A 129 -32.34 8.36 8.06
C ARG A 129 -30.84 8.57 8.31
N GLY A 130 -30.26 9.48 7.52
CA GLY A 130 -28.85 9.84 7.59
C GLY A 130 -27.90 8.84 6.90
N SER A 131 -26.85 9.36 6.28
CA SER A 131 -25.75 8.60 5.71
C SER A 131 -24.94 7.96 6.83
N LYS A 132 -24.69 6.65 6.69
CA LYS A 132 -23.73 5.91 7.52
C LYS A 132 -22.55 5.50 6.65
N TYR A 133 -21.37 6.06 6.89
CA TYR A 133 -20.18 5.84 6.06
C TYR A 133 -19.40 4.61 6.54
N LEU A 134 -20.02 3.44 6.55
CA LEU A 134 -19.40 2.15 6.89
C LEU A 134 -20.20 0.98 6.30
N GLN A 135 -19.61 -0.21 6.25
CA GLN A 135 -20.25 -1.39 5.68
C GLN A 135 -21.41 -1.88 6.56
N SER A 136 -22.60 -1.99 5.98
CA SER A 136 -23.75 -2.59 6.65
C SER A 136 -23.86 -4.10 6.36
N LYS A 137 -24.23 -4.89 7.37
CA LYS A 137 -24.64 -6.29 7.22
C LYS A 137 -26.05 -6.36 6.59
N ALA A 138 -26.13 -6.37 5.26
CA ALA A 138 -27.41 -6.42 4.55
C ALA A 138 -28.00 -7.83 4.48
N TYR A 139 -27.16 -8.87 4.40
CA TYR A 139 -27.57 -10.25 4.19
C TYR A 139 -28.47 -10.81 5.30
N VAL A 140 -28.42 -10.24 6.50
CA VAL A 140 -29.23 -10.67 7.65
C VAL A 140 -30.74 -10.54 7.40
N THR A 141 -31.14 -9.73 6.41
CA THR A 141 -32.55 -9.53 6.05
C THR A 141 -33.00 -10.28 4.81
N TYR A 142 -32.10 -10.88 4.03
CA TYR A 142 -32.43 -11.40 2.69
C TYR A 142 -33.52 -12.49 2.72
N ILE A 143 -33.39 -13.47 3.63
CA ILE A 143 -34.37 -14.56 3.79
C ILE A 143 -35.72 -14.01 4.27
N GLN A 144 -35.72 -13.02 5.17
CA GLN A 144 -36.94 -12.39 5.67
C GLN A 144 -37.66 -11.61 4.56
N ILE A 145 -36.91 -10.89 3.72
CA ILE A 145 -37.45 -10.21 2.54
C ILE A 145 -38.09 -11.21 1.58
N GLU A 146 -37.42 -12.32 1.28
CA GLU A 146 -37.99 -13.34 0.39
C GLU A 146 -39.33 -13.86 0.91
N LYS A 147 -39.44 -14.13 2.22
CA LYS A 147 -40.69 -14.55 2.86
C LYS A 147 -41.80 -13.51 2.68
N LEU A 148 -41.52 -12.24 2.96
CA LEU A 148 -42.48 -11.14 2.78
C LEU A 148 -42.95 -11.02 1.32
N LEU A 149 -42.04 -11.19 0.36
CA LEU A 149 -42.37 -11.13 -1.06
C LEU A 149 -43.22 -12.33 -1.51
N LYS A 150 -42.94 -13.54 -1.01
CA LYS A 150 -43.78 -14.74 -1.23
C LYS A 150 -45.19 -14.56 -0.66
N ASP A 151 -45.31 -13.85 0.46
CA ASP A 151 -46.58 -13.44 1.08
C ASP A 151 -47.24 -12.23 0.37
N LYS A 152 -46.74 -11.86 -0.82
CA LYS A 152 -47.23 -10.74 -1.66
C LYS A 152 -47.23 -9.38 -0.96
N LYS A 153 -46.36 -9.18 0.05
CA LYS A 153 -46.18 -7.88 0.71
C LYS A 153 -45.28 -6.99 -0.13
N LYS A 154 -45.58 -5.69 -0.15
CA LYS A 154 -44.69 -4.67 -0.72
C LYS A 154 -43.47 -4.50 0.17
N VAL A 155 -42.28 -4.48 -0.42
CA VAL A 155 -41.01 -4.27 0.28
C VAL A 155 -40.19 -3.20 -0.44
N LEU A 156 -39.75 -2.18 0.28
CA LEU A 156 -38.73 -1.23 -0.17
C LEU A 156 -37.37 -1.62 0.41
N PHE A 157 -36.43 -2.02 -0.44
CA PHE A 157 -35.05 -2.28 -0.02
C PHE A 157 -34.14 -1.12 -0.44
N VAL A 158 -33.44 -0.53 0.53
CA VAL A 158 -32.53 0.60 0.33
C VAL A 158 -31.13 0.24 0.80
N GLY A 159 -30.16 0.23 -0.11
CA GLY A 159 -28.78 -0.14 0.22
C GLY A 159 -27.74 0.51 -0.70
N THR A 160 -26.49 0.07 -0.59
CA THR A 160 -25.48 0.38 -1.60
C THR A 160 -25.74 -0.41 -2.89
N PRO A 161 -25.19 0.00 -4.04
CA PRO A 161 -25.41 -0.68 -5.31
C PRO A 161 -25.06 -2.17 -5.27
N CYS A 162 -23.95 -2.52 -4.60
CA CYS A 162 -23.54 -3.92 -4.44
C CYS A 162 -24.44 -4.72 -3.48
N GLN A 163 -25.09 -4.07 -2.51
CA GLN A 163 -26.06 -4.73 -1.62
C GLN A 163 -27.40 -4.98 -2.34
N VAL A 164 -27.86 -4.06 -3.18
CA VAL A 164 -29.04 -4.27 -4.03
C VAL A 164 -28.78 -5.41 -5.02
N ALA A 165 -27.60 -5.42 -5.64
CA ALA A 165 -27.18 -6.52 -6.51
C ALA A 165 -27.13 -7.86 -5.76
N GLY A 166 -26.61 -7.87 -4.52
CA GLY A 166 -26.61 -9.06 -3.66
C GLY A 166 -28.00 -9.62 -3.39
N LEU A 167 -28.96 -8.77 -3.03
CA LEU A 167 -30.35 -9.18 -2.80
C LEU A 167 -31.00 -9.74 -4.09
N LYS A 168 -30.87 -9.03 -5.21
CA LYS A 168 -31.43 -9.46 -6.50
C LYS A 168 -30.81 -10.78 -6.97
N ALA A 169 -29.50 -10.95 -6.81
CA ALA A 169 -28.80 -12.19 -7.12
C ALA A 169 -29.32 -13.37 -6.29
N PHE A 170 -29.48 -13.17 -4.97
CA PHE A 170 -30.06 -14.15 -4.05
C PHE A 170 -31.48 -14.57 -4.49
N LEU A 171 -32.37 -13.60 -4.73
CA LEU A 171 -33.77 -13.87 -5.06
C LEU A 171 -33.97 -14.58 -6.42
N LYS A 172 -33.12 -14.32 -7.43
CA LYS A 172 -33.29 -14.69 -8.87
C LYS A 172 -34.54 -14.14 -9.58
N THR A 173 -35.60 -13.96 -8.83
CA THR A 173 -36.94 -13.66 -9.32
C THR A 173 -37.16 -12.16 -9.22
N ASP A 174 -37.68 -11.54 -10.29
CA ASP A 174 -38.10 -10.15 -10.21
C ASP A 174 -39.53 -10.11 -9.65
N TYR A 175 -39.66 -9.59 -8.44
CA TYR A 175 -40.95 -9.42 -7.77
C TYR A 175 -41.50 -8.02 -8.07
N GLU A 176 -42.74 -7.95 -8.54
CA GLU A 176 -43.48 -6.69 -8.70
C GLU A 176 -43.61 -5.93 -7.38
N THR A 177 -43.71 -6.65 -6.26
CA THR A 177 -43.82 -6.09 -4.92
C THR A 177 -42.48 -5.65 -4.30
N LEU A 178 -41.34 -5.90 -4.95
CA LEU A 178 -40.03 -5.45 -4.50
C LEU A 178 -39.61 -4.14 -5.19
N PHE A 179 -39.53 -3.07 -4.41
CA PHE A 179 -38.98 -1.78 -4.82
C PHE A 179 -37.55 -1.68 -4.34
N SER A 180 -36.61 -1.43 -5.26
CA SER A 180 -35.19 -1.37 -4.93
C SER A 180 -34.60 0.02 -5.16
N VAL A 181 -33.93 0.56 -4.15
CA VAL A 181 -33.25 1.84 -4.19
C VAL A 181 -31.78 1.64 -3.83
N ASP A 182 -30.87 2.11 -4.68
CA ASP A 182 -29.46 2.23 -4.31
C ASP A 182 -29.04 3.68 -4.10
N ILE A 183 -27.97 3.87 -3.34
CA ILE A 183 -27.36 5.18 -3.12
C ILE A 183 -26.13 5.39 -4.01
N ILE A 184 -25.86 6.64 -4.41
CA ILE A 184 -24.57 7.03 -4.97
C ILE A 184 -23.50 6.79 -3.88
N CYS A 185 -22.68 5.77 -4.06
CA CYS A 185 -21.79 5.25 -3.02
C CYS A 185 -20.31 5.56 -3.34
N HIS A 186 -19.63 6.21 -2.39
CA HIS A 186 -18.18 6.49 -2.48
C HIS A 186 -17.34 5.22 -2.24
N GLY A 187 -17.75 4.40 -1.29
CA GLY A 187 -17.01 3.28 -0.73
C GLY A 187 -17.38 3.11 0.74
N VAL A 188 -16.87 2.06 1.40
CA VAL A 188 -17.17 1.78 2.81
C VAL A 188 -15.92 1.40 3.60
N PRO A 189 -15.70 2.02 4.77
CA PRO A 189 -14.86 1.50 5.84
C PRO A 189 -15.50 0.33 6.60
N SER A 190 -14.70 -0.36 7.41
CA SER A 190 -15.16 -1.47 8.26
C SER A 190 -15.80 -0.98 9.57
N ASN A 191 -16.63 -1.82 10.19
CA ASN A 191 -17.19 -1.54 11.52
C ASN A 191 -16.06 -1.41 12.56
N LYS A 192 -15.01 -2.24 12.46
CA LYS A 192 -13.82 -2.20 13.33
C LYS A 192 -13.21 -0.79 13.42
N ILE A 193 -12.99 -0.12 12.28
CA ILE A 193 -12.41 1.23 12.27
C ILE A 193 -13.33 2.25 12.94
N PHE A 194 -14.65 2.13 12.72
CA PHE A 194 -15.61 3.04 13.34
C PHE A 194 -15.70 2.84 14.86
N LEU A 195 -15.73 1.59 15.33
CA LEU A 195 -15.72 1.29 16.76
C LEU A 195 -14.42 1.78 17.42
N LYS A 196 -13.27 1.59 16.79
CA LYS A 196 -11.99 2.13 17.27
C LYS A 196 -12.04 3.66 17.39
N TYR A 197 -12.59 4.34 16.38
CA TYR A 197 -12.80 5.79 16.44
C TYR A 197 -13.71 6.20 17.61
N LEU A 198 -14.84 5.52 17.79
CA LEU A 198 -15.75 5.81 18.90
C LEU A 198 -15.06 5.61 20.26
N GLN A 199 -14.30 4.54 20.42
CA GLN A 199 -13.59 4.21 21.66
C GLN A 199 -12.46 5.19 21.96
N GLU A 200 -11.71 5.63 20.96
CA GLU A 200 -10.51 6.46 21.15
C GLU A 200 -10.80 7.96 21.19
N GLU A 201 -11.82 8.44 20.46
CA GLU A 201 -12.03 9.89 20.23
C GLU A 201 -13.36 10.43 20.76
N ILE A 202 -14.31 9.58 21.14
CA ILE A 202 -15.57 10.02 21.73
C ILE A 202 -15.52 9.85 23.24
N SER A 203 -15.59 10.98 23.95
CA SER A 203 -15.67 10.98 25.40
C SER A 203 -16.96 10.31 25.89
N ASP A 204 -16.83 9.40 26.86
CA ASP A 204 -17.95 8.68 27.47
C ASP A 204 -18.77 7.86 26.47
N VAL A 205 -18.08 7.12 25.59
CA VAL A 205 -18.69 6.23 24.59
C VAL A 205 -19.68 5.21 25.18
N SER A 206 -19.52 4.82 26.46
CA SER A 206 -20.47 3.97 27.19
C SER A 206 -21.87 4.56 27.27
N ASN A 207 -21.98 5.89 27.29
CA ASN A 207 -23.24 6.61 27.31
C ASN A 207 -23.68 7.08 25.92
N LEU A 208 -23.04 6.64 24.83
CA LEU A 208 -23.40 7.05 23.47
C LEU A 208 -24.84 6.62 23.15
N LYS A 209 -25.68 7.61 22.79
CA LYS A 209 -27.10 7.42 22.45
C LYS A 209 -27.33 7.41 20.96
N SER A 210 -26.71 8.35 20.24
CA SER A 210 -26.85 8.46 18.79
C SER A 210 -25.61 9.07 18.16
N PHE A 211 -25.39 8.76 16.88
CA PHE A 211 -24.29 9.28 16.09
C PHE A 211 -24.78 9.60 14.68
N ASN A 212 -24.43 10.78 14.17
CA ASN A 212 -24.76 11.24 12.83
C ASN A 212 -23.49 11.74 12.13
N PHE A 213 -23.17 11.17 10.97
CA PHE A 213 -22.00 11.58 10.20
C PHE A 213 -22.18 12.89 9.43
N ARG A 214 -23.42 13.38 9.32
CA ARG A 214 -23.74 14.57 8.54
C ARG A 214 -24.90 15.35 9.15
N ASP A 215 -24.55 16.13 10.16
CA ASP A 215 -25.38 17.17 10.74
C ASP A 215 -25.45 18.40 9.82
N LYS A 216 -26.57 19.12 9.91
CA LYS A 216 -26.83 20.33 9.11
C LYS A 216 -26.94 21.59 9.97
N LYS A 217 -26.28 21.60 11.14
CA LYS A 217 -26.18 22.76 12.05
C LYS A 217 -25.98 24.08 11.32
N ASP A 218 -25.04 24.12 10.36
CA ASP A 218 -24.71 25.35 9.63
C ASP A 218 -25.52 25.45 8.32
N CYS A 219 -25.39 24.47 7.43
CA CYS A 219 -26.20 24.31 6.22
C CYS A 219 -25.88 22.96 5.54
N TRP A 220 -26.60 22.60 4.48
CA TRP A 220 -26.19 21.50 3.61
C TRP A 220 -25.07 21.97 2.68
N ASN A 221 -23.86 21.50 2.94
CA ASN A 221 -22.68 21.80 2.14
C ASN A 221 -21.73 20.57 2.07
N SER A 222 -20.55 20.76 1.51
CA SER A 222 -19.49 19.75 1.37
C SER A 222 -18.58 19.63 2.60
N GLU A 223 -18.54 20.61 3.50
CA GLU A 223 -17.86 20.52 4.79
C GLU A 223 -18.74 19.72 5.77
N LEU A 224 -18.45 18.42 5.87
CA LEU A 224 -19.22 17.51 6.73
C LEU A 224 -19.01 17.85 8.22
N ILE A 225 -20.11 17.94 8.96
CA ILE A 225 -20.14 18.06 10.42
C ILE A 225 -20.73 16.78 10.97
N LEU A 226 -20.01 16.09 11.84
CA LEU A 226 -20.53 14.96 12.60
C LEU A 226 -21.18 15.48 13.88
N SER A 227 -22.14 14.72 14.40
CA SER A 227 -22.74 15.00 15.69
C SER A 227 -23.06 13.73 16.46
N TYR A 228 -23.06 13.83 17.79
CA TYR A 228 -23.43 12.72 18.66
C TYR A 228 -24.10 13.21 19.94
N GLU A 229 -24.93 12.36 20.52
CA GLU A 229 -25.66 12.61 21.77
C GLU A 229 -25.31 11.53 22.78
N LEU A 230 -25.22 11.92 24.05
CA LEU A 230 -25.01 11.00 25.17
C LEU A 230 -26.32 10.83 25.95
N LYS A 231 -26.51 9.70 26.61
CA LYS A 231 -27.71 9.40 27.42
C LYS A 231 -27.79 10.27 28.68
N ASN A 232 -26.64 10.73 29.18
CA ASN A 232 -26.49 11.48 30.42
C ASN A 232 -26.38 13.00 30.22
N LYS A 233 -26.46 13.51 28.98
CA LYS A 233 -26.38 14.93 28.66
C LYS A 233 -27.43 15.29 27.60
N ASP A 234 -28.14 16.39 27.82
CA ASP A 234 -29.16 16.87 26.88
C ASP A 234 -28.60 17.66 25.69
N GLU A 235 -27.28 17.85 25.64
CA GLU A 235 -26.61 18.61 24.59
C GLU A 235 -26.06 17.71 23.47
N LYS A 236 -26.20 18.21 22.24
CA LYS A 236 -25.65 17.59 21.05
C LYS A 236 -24.22 18.09 20.80
N ASN A 237 -23.29 17.16 20.68
CA ASN A 237 -21.89 17.44 20.40
C ASN A 237 -21.65 17.52 18.89
N TYR A 238 -20.69 18.34 18.46
CA TYR A 238 -20.38 18.54 17.04
C TYR A 238 -18.88 18.43 16.76
N ILE A 239 -18.52 17.69 15.72
CA ILE A 239 -17.14 17.50 15.28
C ILE A 239 -17.05 17.84 13.80
N LYS A 240 -16.12 18.73 13.42
CA LYS A 240 -15.83 18.97 12.00
C LYS A 240 -15.12 17.75 11.42
N ALA A 241 -15.45 17.32 10.20
CA ALA A 241 -14.82 16.14 9.58
C ALA A 241 -13.28 16.20 9.55
N LYS A 242 -12.69 17.38 9.33
CA LYS A 242 -11.23 17.58 9.37
C LYS A 242 -10.57 17.34 10.74
N LYS A 243 -11.37 17.27 11.81
CA LYS A 243 -10.94 16.96 13.18
C LYS A 243 -11.28 15.52 13.60
N SER A 244 -11.93 14.75 12.75
CA SER A 244 -12.24 13.33 13.00
C SER A 244 -11.25 12.49 12.21
N SER A 245 -10.43 11.69 12.89
CA SER A 245 -9.49 10.80 12.20
C SER A 245 -10.23 9.84 11.26
N TYR A 246 -11.41 9.36 11.67
CA TYR A 246 -12.28 8.50 10.87
C TYR A 246 -12.67 9.13 9.54
N MET A 247 -13.16 10.37 9.56
CA MET A 247 -13.55 11.05 8.33
C MET A 247 -12.35 11.48 7.50
N CYS A 248 -11.23 11.85 8.11
CA CYS A 248 -9.98 12.07 7.38
C CYS A 248 -9.55 10.80 6.64
N ALA A 249 -9.58 9.63 7.29
CA ALA A 249 -9.27 8.34 6.67
C ALA A 249 -10.21 8.02 5.50
N PHE A 250 -11.52 8.19 5.70
CA PHE A 250 -12.53 7.92 4.68
C PHE A 250 -12.42 8.85 3.47
N LEU A 251 -12.34 10.16 3.70
CA LEU A 251 -12.31 11.17 2.63
C LEU A 251 -11.01 11.14 1.81
N GLN A 252 -9.91 10.64 2.40
CA GLN A 252 -8.64 10.42 1.71
C GLN A 252 -8.53 9.03 1.06
N ASN A 253 -9.57 8.20 1.13
CA ASN A 253 -9.59 6.82 0.63
C ASN A 253 -8.55 5.88 1.29
N LEU A 254 -8.16 6.14 2.55
CA LEU A 254 -7.26 5.28 3.31
C LEU A 254 -7.95 4.00 3.78
N SER A 255 -9.20 4.15 4.23
CA SER A 255 -9.95 3.13 4.98
C SER A 255 -10.99 2.37 4.16
N LEU A 256 -11.00 2.50 2.83
CA LEU A 256 -12.00 1.84 1.99
C LEU A 256 -11.74 0.34 1.86
N ARG A 257 -12.81 -0.46 1.82
CA ARG A 257 -12.74 -1.89 1.46
C ARG A 257 -12.03 -2.04 0.12
N LYS A 258 -11.16 -3.05 -0.01
CA LYS A 258 -10.36 -3.30 -1.22
C LYS A 258 -11.21 -3.33 -2.51
N SER A 259 -12.37 -3.99 -2.46
CA SER A 259 -13.31 -4.08 -3.59
C SER A 259 -13.96 -2.74 -3.99
N CYS A 260 -13.95 -1.73 -3.11
CA CYS A 260 -14.49 -0.40 -3.44
C CYS A 260 -13.61 0.33 -4.46
N ASN A 261 -12.30 0.05 -4.47
CA ASN A 261 -11.34 0.71 -5.36
C ASN A 261 -11.46 0.26 -6.82
N SER A 262 -12.14 -0.87 -7.06
CA SER A 262 -12.40 -1.45 -8.39
C SER A 262 -13.87 -1.87 -8.55
N CYS A 263 -14.78 -1.24 -7.80
CA CYS A 263 -16.17 -1.66 -7.73
C CYS A 263 -16.85 -1.62 -9.12
N PRO A 264 -17.46 -2.73 -9.60
CA PRO A 264 -18.11 -2.73 -10.91
C PRO A 264 -19.45 -1.98 -10.90
N PHE A 265 -19.96 -1.55 -9.74
CA PHE A 265 -21.24 -0.86 -9.60
C PHE A 265 -21.09 0.67 -9.50
N THR A 266 -19.90 1.24 -9.73
CA THR A 266 -19.68 2.70 -9.77
C THR A 266 -19.78 3.24 -11.20
N ASN A 267 -20.95 3.07 -11.81
CA ASN A 267 -21.26 3.55 -13.16
C ASN A 267 -22.77 3.91 -13.32
N THR A 268 -23.27 4.07 -14.55
CA THR A 268 -24.67 4.38 -14.85
C THR A 268 -25.56 3.15 -15.12
N HIS A 269 -24.99 1.95 -15.17
CA HIS A 269 -25.68 0.67 -15.33
C HIS A 269 -26.06 0.14 -13.95
N ARG A 270 -27.29 0.43 -13.53
CA ARG A 270 -27.76 0.18 -12.16
C ARG A 270 -28.67 -1.03 -12.11
N VAL A 271 -28.58 -1.79 -11.02
CA VAL A 271 -29.45 -2.96 -10.75
C VAL A 271 -30.77 -2.54 -10.08
N SER A 272 -30.71 -1.47 -9.28
CA SER A 272 -31.85 -0.90 -8.57
C SER A 272 -32.92 -0.33 -9.52
N ASP A 273 -34.11 -0.07 -9.00
CA ASP A 273 -35.16 0.63 -9.74
C ASP A 273 -34.97 2.15 -9.73
N ILE A 274 -34.42 2.68 -8.63
CA ILE A 274 -34.12 4.10 -8.41
C ILE A 274 -32.73 4.23 -7.78
N THR A 275 -31.92 5.20 -8.23
CA THR A 275 -30.71 5.64 -7.52
C THR A 275 -30.93 7.01 -6.90
N ILE A 276 -30.53 7.19 -5.64
CA ILE A 276 -30.60 8.47 -4.93
C ILE A 276 -29.24 8.94 -4.43
N GLY A 277 -29.05 10.24 -4.28
CA GLY A 277 -27.82 10.79 -3.71
C GLY A 277 -27.87 12.30 -3.56
N ASP A 278 -26.73 12.91 -3.26
CA ASP A 278 -26.58 14.36 -3.30
C ASP A 278 -26.53 14.86 -4.74
N PHE A 279 -27.22 15.96 -5.04
CA PHE A 279 -27.14 16.55 -6.36
C PHE A 279 -25.95 17.51 -6.50
N TRP A 280 -24.70 17.05 -6.35
CA TRP A 280 -23.52 17.93 -6.41
C TRP A 280 -23.39 18.80 -7.69
N GLY A 281 -23.86 18.30 -8.84
CA GLY A 281 -23.83 19.00 -10.12
C GLY A 281 -24.87 20.11 -10.29
N TYR A 282 -25.80 20.31 -9.35
CA TYR A 282 -27.01 21.12 -9.54
C TYR A 282 -26.75 22.55 -10.03
N LYS A 283 -25.63 23.18 -9.63
CA LYS A 283 -25.24 24.56 -10.01
C LYS A 283 -25.09 24.75 -11.53
N LYS A 284 -24.88 23.67 -12.28
CA LYS A 284 -24.77 23.70 -13.75
C LYS A 284 -26.13 23.65 -14.45
N ASP A 285 -27.21 23.40 -13.72
CA ASP A 285 -28.57 23.37 -14.25
C ASP A 285 -29.37 24.59 -13.78
N LYS A 286 -29.56 25.58 -14.66
CA LYS A 286 -30.27 26.83 -14.34
C LYS A 286 -31.74 26.66 -13.97
N ARG A 287 -32.32 25.47 -14.22
CA ARG A 287 -33.70 25.15 -13.84
C ARG A 287 -33.84 24.81 -12.36
N LEU A 288 -32.74 24.45 -11.70
CA LEU A 288 -32.75 23.95 -10.34
C LEU A 288 -32.61 25.07 -9.32
N LYS A 289 -33.40 24.97 -8.24
CA LYS A 289 -33.33 25.84 -7.07
C LYS A 289 -32.75 25.05 -5.90
N ASN A 290 -31.86 25.66 -5.13
CA ASN A 290 -31.36 25.11 -3.88
C ASN A 290 -31.33 26.22 -2.81
N ASP A 291 -32.03 26.01 -1.71
CA ASP A 291 -32.12 26.88 -0.54
C ASP A 291 -31.08 26.52 0.54
N SER A 292 -30.07 25.71 0.19
CA SER A 292 -29.00 25.24 1.07
C SER A 292 -29.45 24.34 2.24
N LYS A 293 -30.69 23.86 2.24
CA LYS A 293 -31.18 22.88 3.24
C LYS A 293 -31.06 21.42 2.76
N GLY A 294 -30.62 21.21 1.51
CA GLY A 294 -30.31 19.90 0.92
C GLY A 294 -31.13 19.56 -0.32
N LEU A 295 -30.46 19.14 -1.39
CA LEU A 295 -31.08 18.78 -2.67
C LEU A 295 -30.56 17.42 -3.13
N SER A 296 -31.49 16.48 -3.28
CA SER A 296 -31.15 15.14 -3.75
C SER A 296 -31.30 15.02 -5.25
N VAL A 297 -30.48 14.16 -5.84
CA VAL A 297 -30.71 13.62 -7.18
C VAL A 297 -31.50 12.31 -7.08
N ILE A 298 -32.44 12.11 -8.01
CA ILE A 298 -33.16 10.86 -8.26
C ILE A 298 -32.88 10.46 -9.70
N LEU A 299 -32.35 9.26 -9.88
CA LEU A 299 -32.11 8.63 -11.17
C LEU A 299 -33.06 7.44 -11.33
N LEU A 300 -33.72 7.34 -12.47
CA LEU A 300 -34.68 6.28 -12.75
C LEU A 300 -34.06 5.22 -13.65
N ASN A 301 -33.97 4.00 -13.14
CA ASN A 301 -33.25 2.89 -13.75
C ASN A 301 -34.22 1.82 -14.33
N SER A 302 -35.52 1.94 -14.06
CA SER A 302 -36.55 1.04 -14.57
C SER A 302 -37.89 1.75 -14.75
N GLU A 303 -38.79 1.12 -15.52
CA GLU A 303 -40.19 1.56 -15.63
C GLU A 303 -40.91 1.49 -14.29
N LYS A 304 -40.66 0.46 -13.47
CA LYS A 304 -41.18 0.34 -12.11
C LYS A 304 -40.76 1.51 -11.22
N GLY A 305 -39.49 1.91 -11.27
CA GLY A 305 -38.99 3.09 -10.57
C GLY A 305 -39.64 4.39 -11.06
N THR A 306 -39.89 4.49 -12.37
CA THR A 306 -40.57 5.64 -12.98
C THR A 306 -42.02 5.75 -12.50
N ALA A 307 -42.77 4.65 -12.55
CA ALA A 307 -44.14 4.59 -12.06
C ALA A 307 -44.21 4.92 -10.56
N PHE A 308 -43.29 4.38 -9.76
CA PHE A 308 -43.25 4.64 -8.33
C PHE A 308 -42.94 6.11 -8.02
N LEU A 309 -42.00 6.76 -8.75
CA LEU A 309 -41.75 8.18 -8.58
C LEU A 309 -42.98 9.04 -8.95
N SER A 310 -43.67 8.70 -10.05
CA SER A 310 -44.90 9.40 -10.45
C SER A 310 -45.98 9.32 -9.36
N GLU A 311 -46.10 8.18 -8.69
CA GLU A 311 -47.04 7.97 -7.58
C GLU A 311 -46.72 8.88 -6.38
N VAL A 312 -45.44 9.04 -6.03
CA VAL A 312 -45.02 9.81 -4.85
C VAL A 312 -44.69 11.28 -5.13
N GLN A 313 -44.73 11.72 -6.40
CA GLN A 313 -44.18 13.03 -6.79
C GLN A 313 -44.83 14.19 -6.01
N ALA A 314 -46.14 14.08 -5.72
CA ALA A 314 -46.90 15.10 -5.01
C ALA A 314 -46.53 15.24 -3.53
N ASN A 315 -45.82 14.25 -2.97
CA ASN A 315 -45.36 14.26 -1.58
C ASN A 315 -44.03 15.02 -1.39
N PHE A 316 -43.38 15.45 -2.48
CA PHE A 316 -42.20 16.29 -2.42
C PHE A 316 -42.58 17.77 -2.33
N ASN A 317 -41.87 18.52 -1.49
CA ASN A 317 -41.99 19.98 -1.44
C ASN A 317 -41.42 20.63 -2.71
N TYR A 318 -40.38 20.01 -3.29
CA TYR A 318 -39.81 20.41 -4.57
C TYR A 318 -39.39 19.17 -5.34
N ILE A 319 -39.81 19.07 -6.61
CA ILE A 319 -39.32 18.09 -7.55
C ILE A 319 -39.23 18.71 -8.95
N GLN A 320 -38.11 18.54 -9.63
CA GLN A 320 -37.86 19.14 -10.93
C GLN A 320 -37.02 18.21 -11.81
N LYS A 321 -37.50 17.94 -13.03
CA LYS A 321 -36.73 17.19 -14.02
C LYS A 321 -35.44 17.94 -14.38
N SER A 322 -34.32 17.23 -14.40
CA SER A 322 -32.98 17.76 -14.69
C SER A 322 -32.31 16.96 -15.82
N ASN A 323 -31.09 17.35 -16.20
CA ASN A 323 -30.28 16.66 -17.20
C ASN A 323 -29.43 15.58 -16.51
N THR A 324 -29.59 14.33 -16.93
CA THR A 324 -28.84 13.17 -16.41
C THR A 324 -27.33 13.36 -16.50
N LYS A 325 -26.81 13.99 -17.56
CA LYS A 325 -25.36 14.26 -17.70
C LYS A 325 -24.82 15.19 -16.60
N ILE A 326 -25.64 16.13 -16.11
CA ILE A 326 -25.24 17.03 -15.02
C ILE A 326 -25.08 16.25 -13.71
N ALA A 327 -26.00 15.32 -13.43
CA ALA A 327 -25.90 14.44 -12.27
C ALA A 327 -24.66 13.53 -12.35
N ILE A 328 -24.40 12.92 -13.51
CA ILE A 328 -23.25 12.05 -13.76
C ILE A 328 -21.93 12.81 -13.59
N ASN A 329 -21.81 13.99 -14.19
CA ASN A 329 -20.58 14.78 -14.11
C ASN A 329 -20.34 15.33 -12.69
N GLY A 330 -21.41 15.64 -11.95
CA GLY A 330 -21.33 16.10 -10.56
C GLY A 330 -20.96 15.00 -9.56
N ASN A 331 -21.14 13.71 -9.89
CA ASN A 331 -20.95 12.60 -8.98
C ASN A 331 -19.97 11.57 -9.56
N ILE A 332 -18.72 11.57 -9.08
CA ILE A 332 -17.67 10.64 -9.53
C ILE A 332 -18.10 9.15 -9.49
N PRO A 333 -18.82 8.64 -8.47
CA PRO A 333 -19.24 7.25 -8.42
C PRO A 333 -20.25 6.81 -9.49
N LEU A 334 -20.78 7.74 -10.30
CA LEU A 334 -21.57 7.41 -11.49
C LEU A 334 -20.69 7.20 -12.74
N ARG A 335 -19.38 7.44 -12.63
CA ARG A 335 -18.41 7.33 -13.74
C ARG A 335 -17.33 6.28 -13.47
N MET A 336 -16.81 6.23 -12.25
CA MET A 336 -15.71 5.33 -11.88
C MET A 336 -15.58 5.17 -10.36
N PRO A 337 -14.95 4.10 -9.86
CA PRO A 337 -14.58 3.99 -8.45
C PRO A 337 -13.47 4.99 -8.09
N PHE A 338 -13.33 5.31 -6.80
CA PHE A 338 -12.20 6.06 -6.29
C PHE A 338 -10.98 5.16 -6.12
N ALA A 339 -9.80 5.63 -6.52
CA ALA A 339 -8.55 4.92 -6.28
C ALA A 339 -8.22 4.90 -4.77
N ALA A 340 -7.61 3.80 -4.33
CA ALA A 340 -7.07 3.69 -2.97
C ALA A 340 -6.01 4.77 -2.73
N HIS A 341 -5.91 5.25 -1.50
CA HIS A 341 -4.74 6.04 -1.10
C HIS A 341 -3.47 5.18 -1.22
N LYS A 342 -2.34 5.79 -1.62
CA LYS A 342 -1.04 5.08 -1.72
C LYS A 342 -0.64 4.35 -0.43
N ASN A 343 -1.00 4.93 0.71
CA ASN A 343 -0.72 4.40 2.05
C ASN A 343 -1.90 3.61 2.66
N SER A 344 -2.88 3.17 1.87
CA SER A 344 -4.02 2.39 2.39
C SER A 344 -3.56 1.05 3.00
N VAL A 345 -2.59 0.36 2.38
CA VAL A 345 -2.01 -0.87 2.94
C VAL A 345 -1.34 -0.60 4.29
N GLN A 346 -0.53 0.45 4.38
CA GLN A 346 0.09 0.89 5.64
C GLN A 346 -0.97 1.20 6.70
N PHE A 347 -2.06 1.88 6.33
CA PHE A 347 -3.16 2.20 7.23
C PHE A 347 -3.76 0.93 7.87
N PHE A 348 -4.08 -0.09 7.07
CA PHE A 348 -4.64 -1.34 7.60
C PHE A 348 -3.63 -2.13 8.42
N ASN A 349 -2.37 -2.22 7.99
CA ASN A 349 -1.30 -2.91 8.73
C ASN A 349 -1.04 -2.31 10.13
N ASN A 350 -1.31 -1.01 10.29
CA ASN A 350 -1.12 -0.27 11.53
C ASN A 350 -2.39 -0.15 12.37
N LEU A 351 -3.54 -0.64 11.89
CA LEU A 351 -4.84 -0.41 12.51
C LEU A 351 -4.89 -0.87 13.98
N ASP A 352 -4.25 -2.00 14.28
CA ASP A 352 -4.17 -2.57 15.63
C ASP A 352 -2.85 -2.21 16.37
N LYS A 353 -1.90 -1.56 15.70
CA LYS A 353 -0.56 -1.28 16.23
C LYS A 353 -0.43 0.11 16.88
N MET A 354 -1.32 1.04 16.57
CA MET A 354 -1.30 2.41 17.09
C MET A 354 -2.72 3.01 17.16
N SER A 355 -2.85 4.22 17.71
CA SER A 355 -4.13 4.94 17.73
C SER A 355 -4.57 5.32 16.31
N LEU A 356 -5.87 5.47 16.08
CA LEU A 356 -6.41 5.82 14.77
C LEU A 356 -5.92 7.21 14.33
N ILE A 357 -5.83 8.17 15.24
CA ILE A 357 -5.35 9.52 14.95
C ILE A 357 -3.87 9.52 14.51
N GLU A 358 -3.01 8.76 15.19
CA GLU A 358 -1.59 8.61 14.82
C GLU A 358 -1.45 7.90 13.47
N ASN A 359 -2.21 6.83 13.25
CA ASN A 359 -2.18 6.07 12.01
C ASN A 359 -2.58 6.94 10.81
N VAL A 360 -3.70 7.67 10.93
CA VAL A 360 -4.17 8.58 9.87
C VAL A 360 -3.15 9.68 9.61
N LYS A 361 -2.59 10.29 10.66
CA LYS A 361 -1.55 11.32 10.51
C LYS A 361 -0.32 10.76 9.81
N ASN A 362 0.16 9.59 10.21
CA ASN A 362 1.33 8.94 9.59
C ASN A 362 1.07 8.65 8.11
N CYS A 363 -0.13 8.19 7.76
CA CYS A 363 -0.47 7.90 6.38
C CYS A 363 -0.63 9.16 5.52
N ILE A 364 -1.18 10.26 6.07
CA ILE A 364 -1.37 11.52 5.34
C ILE A 364 -0.04 12.29 5.20
N ASP A 365 0.74 12.37 6.28
CA ASP A 365 2.05 13.03 6.30
C ASP A 365 3.14 12.16 5.62
N ASP A 366 2.82 10.92 5.26
CA ASP A 366 3.73 9.96 4.64
C ASP A 366 4.91 9.54 5.56
N ARG A 367 4.72 9.62 6.89
CA ARG A 367 5.72 9.28 7.92
C ARG A 367 5.96 7.78 8.04
N SER A 368 7.17 7.42 8.45
CA SER A 368 7.61 6.05 8.73
C SER A 368 8.58 6.04 9.91
N ASP A 369 8.56 4.98 10.72
CA ASP A 369 9.56 4.80 11.78
C ASP A 369 10.96 4.62 11.17
N CYS A 370 11.04 3.77 10.14
CA CYS A 370 12.28 3.34 9.51
C CYS A 370 12.28 3.63 8.01
N ALA A 371 13.43 4.06 7.47
CA ALA A 371 13.68 4.10 6.04
C ALA A 371 14.96 3.32 5.69
N VAL A 372 14.84 2.34 4.79
CA VAL A 372 15.91 1.42 4.39
C VAL A 372 16.47 1.83 3.03
N ILE A 373 17.79 1.93 2.89
CA ILE A 373 18.48 2.07 1.61
C ILE A 373 19.31 0.83 1.29
N ASN A 374 19.13 0.29 0.08
CA ASN A 374 19.96 -0.76 -0.50
C ASN A 374 19.85 -0.74 -2.04
N PHE A 375 20.27 -1.82 -2.70
CA PHE A 375 20.27 -1.93 -4.17
C PHE A 375 18.99 -2.53 -4.76
N TRP A 376 17.84 -2.40 -4.10
CA TRP A 376 16.56 -2.97 -4.56
C TRP A 376 16.21 -2.63 -6.01
N TRP A 377 16.67 -1.48 -6.53
CA TRP A 377 16.46 -1.00 -7.89
C TRP A 377 17.34 -1.70 -8.94
N SER A 378 18.36 -2.46 -8.52
CA SER A 378 19.22 -3.21 -9.43
C SER A 378 18.46 -4.39 -10.06
N LEU A 379 18.81 -4.79 -11.29
CA LEU A 379 18.22 -5.95 -11.99
C LEU A 379 18.70 -7.28 -11.38
N ASN A 380 18.49 -7.47 -10.08
CA ASN A 380 18.95 -8.61 -9.31
C ASN A 380 17.86 -9.07 -8.33
N TYR A 381 17.42 -10.32 -8.46
CA TYR A 381 16.39 -10.92 -7.61
C TYR A 381 16.74 -10.84 -6.11
N GLY A 382 18.01 -11.08 -5.77
CA GLY A 382 18.48 -11.07 -4.38
C GLY A 382 18.41 -9.69 -3.74
N ALA A 383 18.81 -8.65 -4.46
CA ALA A 383 18.74 -7.27 -3.96
C ALA A 383 17.30 -6.82 -3.67
N ALA A 384 16.35 -7.21 -4.53
CA ALA A 384 14.92 -6.94 -4.32
C ALA A 384 14.35 -7.75 -3.14
N LEU A 385 14.68 -9.04 -3.06
CA LEU A 385 14.17 -9.94 -2.01
C LEU A 385 14.72 -9.63 -0.63
N THR A 386 15.99 -9.22 -0.52
CA THR A 386 16.55 -8.82 0.77
C THR A 386 15.99 -7.47 1.25
N ALA A 387 15.68 -6.54 0.32
CA ALA A 387 14.95 -5.31 0.65
C ALA A 387 13.56 -5.61 1.23
N TYR A 388 12.82 -6.49 0.54
CA TYR A 388 11.51 -6.97 1.01
C TYR A 388 11.63 -7.63 2.38
N ALA A 389 12.58 -8.55 2.56
CA ALA A 389 12.73 -9.28 3.80
C ALA A 389 13.11 -8.38 4.98
N LEU A 390 13.98 -7.39 4.77
CA LEU A 390 14.31 -6.40 5.80
C LEU A 390 13.12 -5.52 6.16
N GLN A 391 12.37 -5.05 5.17
CA GLN A 391 11.12 -4.31 5.40
C GLN A 391 10.14 -5.14 6.26
N GLU A 392 9.95 -6.40 5.88
CA GLU A 392 9.00 -7.30 6.54
C GLU A 392 9.40 -7.62 7.98
N VAL A 393 10.67 -7.95 8.25
CA VAL A 393 11.09 -8.20 9.64
C VAL A 393 10.96 -6.95 10.52
N ILE A 394 11.18 -5.74 9.98
CA ILE A 394 10.95 -4.49 10.71
C ILE A 394 9.45 -4.30 11.01
N ASN A 395 8.58 -4.58 10.03
CA ASN A 395 7.13 -4.52 10.17
C ASN A 395 6.61 -5.55 11.19
N ASP A 396 7.16 -6.76 11.17
CA ASP A 396 6.85 -7.86 12.09
C ASP A 396 7.32 -7.52 13.52
N LEU A 397 8.43 -6.78 13.66
CA LEU A 397 8.91 -6.23 14.94
C LEU A 397 8.10 -5.01 15.43
N GLY A 398 7.10 -4.54 14.69
CA GLY A 398 6.17 -3.50 15.13
C GLY A 398 6.56 -2.07 14.74
N LYS A 399 7.51 -1.87 13.83
CA LYS A 399 7.90 -0.57 13.28
C LYS A 399 7.46 -0.44 11.83
N THR A 400 7.02 0.74 11.43
CA THR A 400 6.70 1.01 10.01
C THR A 400 7.98 1.22 9.21
N CYS A 401 8.11 0.49 8.10
CA CYS A 401 9.27 0.58 7.23
C CYS A 401 8.91 1.08 5.83
N LYS A 402 9.77 1.95 5.29
CA LYS A 402 9.82 2.30 3.88
C LYS A 402 11.17 1.99 3.26
N ILE A 403 11.17 1.70 1.98
CA ILE A 403 12.39 1.58 1.17
C ILE A 403 12.64 2.92 0.47
N ILE A 404 13.84 3.47 0.64
CA ILE A 404 14.23 4.76 0.07
C ILE A 404 14.29 4.63 -1.45
N ASP A 405 13.49 5.43 -2.15
CA ASP A 405 13.47 5.50 -3.61
C ASP A 405 14.62 6.35 -4.16
N TYR A 406 15.85 5.90 -3.86
CA TYR A 406 17.09 6.45 -4.39
C TYR A 406 17.59 5.57 -5.52
N LYS A 407 17.57 6.10 -6.74
CA LYS A 407 18.05 5.44 -7.95
C LYS A 407 19.17 6.28 -8.57
N LEU A 408 20.17 5.61 -9.13
CA LEU A 408 21.25 6.30 -9.83
C LEU A 408 20.72 6.92 -11.13
N PRO A 409 21.04 8.19 -11.45
CA PRO A 409 20.45 8.91 -12.59
C PRO A 409 20.55 8.17 -13.93
N TRP A 410 21.64 7.44 -14.18
CA TRP A 410 21.86 6.69 -15.41
C TRP A 410 21.12 5.34 -15.48
N VAL A 411 20.51 4.88 -14.38
CA VAL A 411 19.79 3.59 -14.30
C VAL A 411 18.27 3.77 -14.45
N ILE A 412 17.75 5.00 -14.36
CA ILE A 412 16.31 5.29 -14.39
C ILE A 412 15.62 4.68 -15.63
N ASN A 413 16.25 4.75 -16.81
CA ASN A 413 15.70 4.18 -18.03
C ASN A 413 15.73 2.65 -18.06
N LEU A 414 16.71 2.02 -17.41
CA LEU A 414 16.81 0.56 -17.29
C LEU A 414 15.80 -0.02 -16.31
N TYR A 415 15.35 0.79 -15.35
CA TYR A 415 14.40 0.40 -14.34
C TYR A 415 12.97 0.32 -14.87
N LYS A 416 12.60 1.14 -15.86
CA LYS A 416 11.23 1.20 -16.37
C LYS A 416 10.79 -0.15 -16.97
N ASN A 417 9.67 -0.69 -16.48
CA ASN A 417 9.12 -2.02 -16.79
C ASN A 417 10.06 -3.19 -16.45
N SER A 418 11.03 -2.99 -15.55
CA SER A 418 11.95 -4.04 -15.13
C SER A 418 11.34 -4.99 -14.09
N ILE A 419 12.01 -6.14 -13.88
CA ILE A 419 11.67 -7.09 -12.82
C ILE A 419 11.63 -6.38 -11.45
N SER A 420 12.62 -5.53 -11.18
CA SER A 420 12.75 -4.82 -9.91
C SER A 420 11.65 -3.77 -9.72
N GLU A 421 11.23 -3.09 -10.80
CA GLU A 421 10.09 -2.15 -10.72
C GLU A 421 8.78 -2.88 -10.45
N ASN A 422 8.51 -3.94 -11.22
CA ASN A 422 7.29 -4.72 -11.07
C ASN A 422 7.20 -5.33 -9.66
N PHE A 423 8.32 -5.82 -9.14
CA PHE A 423 8.40 -6.32 -7.77
C PHE A 423 8.21 -5.22 -6.74
N ALA A 424 8.88 -4.08 -6.89
CA ALA A 424 8.77 -2.97 -5.95
C ALA A 424 7.35 -2.42 -5.86
N GLN A 425 6.67 -2.23 -7.00
CA GLN A 425 5.27 -1.79 -7.03
C GLN A 425 4.31 -2.75 -6.32
N LYS A 426 4.66 -4.04 -6.26
CA LYS A 426 3.80 -5.08 -5.67
C LYS A 426 4.12 -5.36 -4.21
N TYR A 427 5.39 -5.29 -3.80
CA TYR A 427 5.85 -5.80 -2.51
C TYR A 427 6.64 -4.81 -1.65
N LEU A 428 7.16 -3.71 -2.22
CA LEU A 428 7.94 -2.72 -1.47
C LEU A 428 7.11 -1.47 -1.17
N ASN A 429 7.26 -0.95 0.06
CA ASN A 429 6.68 0.31 0.49
C ASN A 429 7.67 1.45 0.23
N LEU A 430 7.69 2.00 -0.98
CA LEU A 430 8.66 3.02 -1.37
C LEU A 430 8.39 4.38 -0.72
N THR A 431 9.45 5.15 -0.44
CA THR A 431 9.33 6.60 -0.21
C THR A 431 8.92 7.32 -1.50
N GLY A 432 8.67 8.63 -1.41
CA GLY A 432 8.79 9.46 -2.61
C GLY A 432 10.22 9.38 -3.20
N PRO A 433 10.42 9.69 -4.50
CA PRO A 433 11.75 9.73 -5.10
C PRO A 433 12.69 10.62 -4.28
N CYS A 434 13.86 10.10 -3.93
CA CYS A 434 14.92 10.85 -3.26
C CYS A 434 16.03 11.12 -4.28
N ILE A 435 16.07 12.33 -4.84
CA ILE A 435 17.03 12.69 -5.90
C ILE A 435 17.89 13.87 -5.46
N THR A 436 17.27 14.82 -4.76
CA THR A 436 17.88 16.08 -4.32
C THR A 436 18.08 16.09 -2.81
N ASP A 437 18.92 17.00 -2.32
CA ASP A 437 19.14 17.18 -0.89
C ASP A 437 17.84 17.61 -0.16
N GLU A 438 16.94 18.35 -0.82
CA GLU A 438 15.62 18.68 -0.26
C GLU A 438 14.75 17.43 -0.06
N ASP A 439 14.82 16.45 -0.96
CA ASP A 439 14.07 15.19 -0.80
C ASP A 439 14.57 14.43 0.43
N PHE A 440 15.89 14.40 0.65
CA PHE A 440 16.48 13.81 1.86
C PHE A 440 16.18 14.61 3.12
N ALA A 441 16.12 15.95 3.04
CA ALA A 441 15.71 16.79 4.16
C ALA A 441 14.25 16.55 4.55
N GLU A 442 13.35 16.41 3.57
CA GLU A 442 11.96 16.03 3.79
C GLU A 442 11.83 14.62 4.39
N LEU A 443 12.64 13.68 3.91
CA LEU A 443 12.68 12.34 4.47
C LEU A 443 13.13 12.33 5.94
N ASN A 444 14.12 13.16 6.31
CA ASN A 444 14.55 13.38 7.70
C ASN A 444 13.43 13.96 8.59
N ARG A 445 12.54 14.82 8.05
CA ARG A 445 11.38 15.33 8.79
C ARG A 445 10.32 14.27 9.07
N LYS A 446 10.32 13.17 8.31
CA LYS A 446 9.28 12.13 8.30
C LYS A 446 9.73 10.78 8.88
N THR A 447 11.01 10.63 9.16
CA THR A 447 11.63 9.35 9.54
C THR A 447 12.51 9.51 10.77
N GLU A 448 12.48 8.53 11.68
CA GLU A 448 13.28 8.53 12.91
C GLU A 448 14.53 7.66 12.82
N ILE A 449 14.45 6.55 12.07
CA ILE A 449 15.52 5.55 11.94
C ILE A 449 15.87 5.37 10.47
N PHE A 450 17.14 5.52 10.14
CA PHE A 450 17.69 5.22 8.83
C PHE A 450 18.49 3.94 8.90
N ILE A 451 18.26 3.06 7.93
CA ILE A 451 18.88 1.74 7.88
C ILE A 451 19.54 1.57 6.53
N THR A 452 20.77 1.09 6.51
CA THR A 452 21.45 0.66 5.29
C THR A 452 21.65 -0.84 5.31
N GLY A 453 21.57 -1.45 4.12
CA GLY A 453 21.64 -2.89 3.94
C GLY A 453 20.25 -3.54 3.85
N SER A 454 20.17 -4.85 3.74
CA SER A 454 21.30 -5.74 3.46
C SER A 454 21.77 -5.61 2.00
N ASP A 455 22.69 -6.45 1.59
CA ASP A 455 23.49 -6.45 0.37
C ASP A 455 24.90 -5.83 0.46
N GLN A 456 25.65 -5.81 -0.65
CA GLN A 456 27.02 -5.32 -0.76
C GLN A 456 27.16 -3.80 -0.60
N VAL A 457 26.38 -3.20 0.31
CA VAL A 457 26.32 -1.75 0.57
C VAL A 457 27.60 -1.19 1.19
N PHE A 458 28.56 -2.04 1.56
CA PHE A 458 29.89 -1.64 2.02
C PHE A 458 31.00 -1.93 1.00
N ARG A 459 30.67 -2.47 -0.18
CA ARG A 459 31.64 -2.72 -1.25
C ARG A 459 32.04 -1.40 -1.91
N TYR A 460 33.24 -0.88 -1.60
CA TYR A 460 33.72 0.40 -2.11
C TYR A 460 33.59 0.52 -3.64
N LYS A 461 33.96 -0.50 -4.42
CA LYS A 461 33.81 -0.48 -5.88
C LYS A 461 32.36 -0.28 -6.35
N TYR A 462 31.37 -0.70 -5.56
CA TYR A 462 29.96 -0.54 -5.91
C TYR A 462 29.41 0.81 -5.45
N ILE A 463 29.94 1.40 -4.38
CA ILE A 463 29.43 2.64 -3.78
C ILE A 463 30.31 3.87 -3.98
N LYS A 464 31.45 3.77 -4.69
CA LYS A 464 32.50 4.81 -4.80
C LYS A 464 31.98 6.23 -5.05
N TYR A 465 30.89 6.39 -5.80
CA TYR A 465 30.33 7.70 -6.16
C TYR A 465 29.16 8.18 -5.29
N PHE A 466 28.73 7.37 -4.31
CA PHE A 466 27.52 7.60 -3.52
C PHE A 466 27.58 6.92 -2.14
N PHE A 467 28.79 6.70 -1.61
CA PHE A 467 28.99 6.07 -0.31
C PHE A 467 28.37 6.92 0.81
N ASP A 468 28.29 8.24 0.64
CA ASP A 468 27.58 9.13 1.55
C ASP A 468 26.10 8.73 1.68
N LYS A 469 25.45 8.28 0.59
CA LYS A 469 24.05 7.83 0.65
C LYS A 469 23.93 6.45 1.30
N TYR A 470 24.73 5.48 0.88
CA TYR A 470 24.66 4.11 1.41
C TYR A 470 25.25 3.96 2.81
N LEU A 471 26.02 4.93 3.30
CA LEU A 471 26.49 5.00 4.69
C LEU A 471 25.69 6.03 5.51
N LEU A 472 24.51 6.44 5.04
CA LEU A 472 23.54 7.28 5.78
C LEU A 472 24.08 8.67 6.18
N GLY A 473 24.97 9.23 5.37
CA GLY A 473 25.51 10.58 5.52
C GLY A 473 24.45 11.69 5.43
N PHE A 474 23.36 11.45 4.70
CA PHE A 474 22.23 12.40 4.60
C PHE A 474 21.34 12.43 5.85
N ALA A 475 21.42 11.42 6.73
CA ALA A 475 20.59 11.36 7.92
C ALA A 475 21.11 12.34 8.97
N ASN A 476 20.22 13.14 9.55
CA ASN A 476 20.56 14.11 10.57
C ASN A 476 21.15 13.44 11.81
N ILE A 477 21.91 14.21 12.57
CA ILE A 477 22.60 13.76 13.77
C ILE A 477 21.66 13.23 14.85
N ASP A 478 20.44 13.75 14.96
CA ASP A 478 19.43 13.31 15.92
C ASP A 478 18.75 11.99 15.51
N LYS A 479 18.98 11.53 14.27
CA LYS A 479 18.37 10.33 13.71
C LYS A 479 19.22 9.11 13.95
N LYS A 480 18.58 7.98 14.24
CA LYS A 480 19.29 6.73 14.46
C LYS A 480 19.74 6.14 13.13
N LYS A 481 20.99 5.70 13.03
CA LYS A 481 21.61 5.14 11.83
C LYS A 481 22.06 3.71 12.11
N ILE A 482 21.49 2.75 11.39
CA ILE A 482 21.75 1.33 11.57
C ILE A 482 22.29 0.76 10.25
N ALA A 483 23.34 -0.05 10.30
CA ALA A 483 23.67 -0.96 9.22
C ALA A 483 23.20 -2.37 9.61
N ALA A 484 22.25 -2.92 8.86
CA ALA A 484 21.69 -4.23 9.11
C ALA A 484 22.17 -5.21 8.04
N ALA A 485 22.95 -6.22 8.45
CA ALA A 485 23.49 -7.25 7.57
C ALA A 485 24.22 -6.66 6.35
N GLY A 486 24.98 -5.58 6.55
CA GLY A 486 25.79 -4.96 5.50
C GLY A 486 26.89 -5.90 5.01
N SER A 487 27.41 -5.66 3.81
CA SER A 487 28.35 -6.61 3.20
C SER A 487 29.43 -5.91 2.38
N PHE A 488 30.66 -6.32 2.61
CA PHE A 488 31.85 -6.00 1.83
C PHE A 488 32.03 -7.00 0.67
N GLY A 489 31.58 -8.24 0.85
CA GLY A 489 31.75 -9.34 -0.10
C GLY A 489 33.18 -9.92 -0.18
N ILE A 490 34.17 -9.21 0.33
CA ILE A 490 35.59 -9.60 0.38
C ILE A 490 36.13 -9.50 1.80
N ASP A 491 37.31 -10.09 2.00
CA ASP A 491 38.05 -10.15 3.27
C ASP A 491 38.96 -8.94 3.51
N CYS A 492 39.11 -8.03 2.53
CA CYS A 492 39.87 -6.79 2.65
C CYS A 492 39.09 -5.58 2.13
N PHE A 493 39.38 -4.36 2.61
CA PHE A 493 38.72 -3.15 2.12
C PHE A 493 39.48 -2.52 0.95
N GLU A 494 38.86 -2.50 -0.23
CA GLU A 494 39.49 -2.12 -1.51
C GLU A 494 39.44 -0.62 -1.84
N CYS A 495 39.56 0.27 -0.86
CA CYS A 495 39.58 1.71 -1.11
C CYS A 495 40.93 2.17 -1.66
N GLU A 496 40.91 2.78 -2.85
CA GLU A 496 42.12 3.25 -3.55
C GLU A 496 42.49 4.70 -3.19
N ASN A 497 41.56 5.46 -2.60
CA ASN A 497 41.71 6.89 -2.34
C ASN A 497 41.67 7.18 -0.83
N GLU A 498 42.75 7.76 -0.30
CA GLU A 498 42.89 8.09 1.12
C GLU A 498 41.81 9.10 1.60
N GLN A 499 41.45 10.08 0.77
CA GLN A 499 40.40 11.05 1.11
C GLN A 499 39.02 10.41 1.19
N ASP A 500 38.74 9.44 0.33
CA ASP A 500 37.49 8.67 0.39
C ASP A 500 37.48 7.77 1.63
N LEU A 501 38.62 7.15 1.95
CA LEU A 501 38.76 6.32 3.14
C LEU A 501 38.48 7.12 4.42
N ASP A 502 38.98 8.35 4.53
CA ASP A 502 38.75 9.22 5.68
C ASP A 502 37.26 9.58 5.83
N LYS A 503 36.59 9.92 4.72
CA LYS A 503 35.13 10.18 4.74
C LYS A 503 34.33 8.94 5.10
N ILE A 504 34.70 7.78 4.57
CA ILE A 504 34.04 6.51 4.87
C ILE A 504 34.20 6.17 6.36
N LYS A 505 35.39 6.38 6.93
CA LYS A 505 35.61 6.23 8.39
C LYS A 505 34.68 7.15 9.19
N GLN A 506 34.51 8.41 8.77
CA GLN A 506 33.58 9.34 9.42
C GLN A 506 32.11 8.87 9.33
N TYR A 507 31.68 8.36 8.17
CA TYR A 507 30.31 7.84 8.06
C TYR A 507 30.10 6.57 8.88
N PHE A 508 31.05 5.63 8.86
CA PHE A 508 31.02 4.45 9.73
C PHE A 508 30.99 4.85 11.21
N SER A 509 31.78 5.85 11.63
CA SER A 509 31.76 6.34 13.02
C SER A 509 30.38 6.87 13.43
N SER A 510 29.62 7.42 12.49
CA SER A 510 28.26 7.92 12.75
C SER A 510 27.17 6.84 12.83
N LEU A 511 27.47 5.58 12.48
CA LEU A 511 26.53 4.47 12.62
C LEU A 511 26.39 4.07 14.09
N ASP A 512 25.16 4.04 14.59
CA ASP A 512 24.83 3.70 15.98
C ASP A 512 24.92 2.18 16.22
N TYR A 513 24.47 1.40 15.23
CA TYR A 513 24.50 -0.07 15.26
C TYR A 513 25.01 -0.60 13.94
N VAL A 514 25.92 -1.56 13.97
CA VAL A 514 26.49 -2.18 12.78
C VAL A 514 26.38 -3.70 12.90
N SER A 515 25.86 -4.31 11.86
CA SER A 515 25.99 -5.76 11.64
C SER A 515 26.35 -6.04 10.19
N VAL A 516 26.99 -7.19 10.01
CA VAL A 516 27.43 -7.69 8.70
C VAL A 516 26.95 -9.13 8.50
N ARG A 517 26.90 -9.58 7.24
CA ARG A 517 26.45 -10.95 6.90
C ARG A 517 27.58 -11.94 6.59
N GLU A 518 28.83 -11.49 6.63
CA GLU A 518 30.03 -12.33 6.52
C GLU A 518 30.95 -12.15 7.73
N LYS A 519 31.62 -13.23 8.15
CA LYS A 519 32.46 -13.23 9.35
C LYS A 519 33.68 -12.32 9.21
N SER A 520 34.29 -12.28 8.03
CA SER A 520 35.42 -11.38 7.72
C SER A 520 35.04 -9.89 7.86
N GLY A 521 33.79 -9.53 7.57
CA GLY A 521 33.28 -8.16 7.73
C GLY A 521 33.37 -7.65 9.17
N VAL A 522 33.22 -8.53 10.17
CA VAL A 522 33.36 -8.16 11.60
C VAL A 522 34.78 -7.68 11.88
N SER A 523 35.77 -8.40 11.36
CA SER A 523 37.19 -8.02 11.49
C SER A 523 37.50 -6.71 10.78
N ILE A 524 36.97 -6.49 9.56
CA ILE A 524 37.13 -5.22 8.83
C ILE A 524 36.55 -4.05 9.64
N CYS A 525 35.31 -4.18 10.15
CA CYS A 525 34.67 -3.15 10.97
C CYS A 525 35.50 -2.80 12.21
N ARG A 526 36.02 -3.81 12.92
CA ARG A 526 36.82 -3.59 14.12
C ARG A 526 38.17 -2.95 13.82
N GLN A 527 38.90 -3.46 12.82
CA GLN A 527 40.29 -3.07 12.57
C GLN A 527 40.40 -1.74 11.82
N LEU A 528 39.55 -1.50 10.81
CA LEU A 528 39.65 -0.33 9.95
C LEU A 528 38.77 0.83 10.41
N PHE A 529 37.59 0.52 10.95
CA PHE A 529 36.57 1.52 11.29
C PHE A 529 36.36 1.70 12.80
N ASN A 530 37.05 0.93 13.65
CA ASN A 530 36.89 0.92 15.09
C ASN A 530 35.42 0.76 15.54
N LYS A 531 34.68 -0.10 14.84
CA LYS A 531 33.26 -0.38 15.11
C LYS A 531 33.04 -1.83 15.49
N ASN A 532 32.29 -2.03 16.57
CA ASN A 532 31.83 -3.35 16.99
C ASN A 532 30.65 -3.76 16.12
N ALA A 533 30.92 -4.55 15.08
CA ALA A 533 29.91 -5.14 14.24
C ALA A 533 29.54 -6.54 14.72
N GLU A 534 28.25 -6.87 14.68
CA GLU A 534 27.76 -8.22 14.95
C GLU A 534 27.59 -9.00 13.64
N TRP A 535 27.85 -10.30 13.66
CA TRP A 535 27.58 -11.16 12.51
C TRP A 535 26.16 -11.68 12.62
N ILE A 536 25.31 -11.34 11.65
CA ILE A 536 23.90 -11.76 11.59
C ILE A 536 23.58 -12.40 10.24
N LEU A 537 22.50 -13.15 10.16
CA LEU A 537 21.99 -13.68 8.88
C LEU A 537 21.51 -12.56 7.94
N ASP A 538 21.54 -12.85 6.64
CA ASP A 538 20.87 -12.02 5.64
C ASP A 538 19.35 -11.95 5.94
N PRO A 539 18.71 -10.78 5.79
CA PRO A 539 17.29 -10.59 6.04
C PRO A 539 16.38 -11.62 5.37
N VAL A 540 16.79 -12.24 4.25
CA VAL A 540 15.99 -13.29 3.60
C VAL A 540 15.70 -14.51 4.50
N PHE A 541 16.51 -14.73 5.54
CA PHE A 541 16.25 -15.78 6.54
C PHE A 541 15.40 -15.31 7.72
N LEU A 542 15.24 -13.99 7.92
CA LEU A 542 14.67 -13.43 9.14
C LEU A 542 13.13 -13.40 9.15
N ILE A 543 12.50 -13.64 8.02
CA ILE A 543 11.04 -13.71 7.90
C ILE A 543 10.55 -15.16 7.83
N ASP A 544 9.24 -15.37 7.94
CA ASP A 544 8.64 -16.70 7.76
C ASP A 544 8.78 -17.14 6.28
N ARG A 545 9.31 -18.35 6.07
CA ARG A 545 9.42 -19.02 4.76
C ARG A 545 8.09 -19.01 4.00
N ASN A 546 6.96 -19.12 4.69
CA ASN A 546 5.62 -19.09 4.11
C ASN A 546 5.35 -17.83 3.27
N LYS A 547 5.96 -16.68 3.61
CA LYS A 547 5.83 -15.45 2.81
C LYS A 547 6.38 -15.67 1.38
N TYR A 548 7.51 -16.35 1.24
CA TYR A 548 8.07 -16.70 -0.08
C TYR A 548 7.29 -17.79 -0.79
N GLU A 549 6.77 -18.77 -0.04
CA GLU A 549 5.96 -19.84 -0.63
C GLU A 549 4.66 -19.32 -1.24
N GLN A 550 4.03 -18.33 -0.59
CA GLN A 550 2.85 -17.66 -1.12
C GLN A 550 3.16 -16.86 -2.38
N MET A 551 4.32 -16.20 -2.44
CA MET A 551 4.78 -15.54 -3.67
C MET A 551 5.00 -16.53 -4.80
N ALA A 552 5.71 -17.63 -4.53
CA ALA A 552 5.97 -18.68 -5.52
C ALA A 552 4.67 -19.31 -6.03
N ALA A 553 3.65 -19.46 -5.18
CA ALA A 553 2.34 -20.01 -5.56
C ALA A 553 1.55 -19.15 -6.57
N ALA A 554 1.94 -17.88 -6.77
CA ALA A 554 1.36 -17.04 -7.82
C ALA A 554 1.84 -17.41 -9.23
N SER A 555 2.96 -18.15 -9.34
CA SER A 555 3.48 -18.65 -10.61
C SER A 555 2.62 -19.81 -11.13
N LYS A 556 2.48 -19.90 -12.45
CA LYS A 556 1.85 -21.04 -13.14
C LYS A 556 2.88 -21.98 -13.77
N MET A 557 4.17 -21.74 -13.56
CA MET A 557 5.25 -22.52 -14.14
C MET A 557 5.44 -23.84 -13.40
N ASN A 558 5.92 -24.86 -14.12
CA ASN A 558 6.24 -26.16 -13.55
C ASN A 558 7.71 -26.51 -13.77
N PHE A 559 8.42 -26.72 -12.66
CA PHE A 559 9.84 -27.07 -12.60
C PHE A 559 10.10 -28.42 -11.92
N ASN A 560 9.05 -29.18 -11.62
CA ASN A 560 9.19 -30.55 -11.12
C ASN A 560 9.98 -31.38 -12.13
N GLU A 561 10.78 -32.34 -11.65
CA GLU A 561 11.58 -33.25 -12.48
C GLU A 561 12.67 -32.54 -13.30
N LYS A 562 13.07 -31.31 -12.91
CA LYS A 562 14.11 -30.53 -13.58
C LYS A 562 15.24 -30.13 -12.64
N ILE A 563 16.41 -29.97 -13.21
CA ILE A 563 17.51 -29.24 -12.60
C ILE A 563 17.39 -27.77 -13.01
N VAL A 564 17.46 -26.88 -12.03
CA VAL A 564 17.41 -25.44 -12.29
C VAL A 564 18.78 -24.84 -12.01
N SER A 565 19.25 -24.00 -12.93
CA SER A 565 20.50 -23.27 -12.78
C SER A 565 20.22 -21.76 -12.70
N TYR A 566 20.83 -21.09 -11.73
CA TYR A 566 20.92 -19.65 -11.66
C TYR A 566 22.39 -19.24 -11.61
N VAL A 567 23.05 -19.40 -12.76
CA VAL A 567 24.43 -18.98 -12.99
C VAL A 567 24.41 -17.78 -13.91
N LEU A 568 24.88 -16.64 -13.40
CA LEU A 568 24.82 -15.35 -14.08
C LEU A 568 25.90 -15.22 -15.17
N ASP A 569 27.09 -15.79 -14.94
CA ASP A 569 28.23 -15.71 -15.87
C ASP A 569 28.47 -17.06 -16.60
N GLU A 570 27.64 -17.36 -17.60
CA GLU A 570 27.84 -18.54 -18.44
C GLU A 570 29.15 -18.48 -19.24
N ASN A 571 29.91 -19.57 -19.20
CA ASN A 571 31.09 -19.76 -20.01
C ASN A 571 31.17 -21.22 -20.50
N ILE A 572 32.19 -21.53 -21.30
CA ILE A 572 32.38 -22.87 -21.89
C ILE A 572 32.48 -23.95 -20.81
N GLU A 573 33.09 -23.66 -19.66
CA GLU A 573 33.23 -24.62 -18.57
C GLU A 573 31.89 -24.90 -17.88
N ILE A 574 31.07 -23.87 -17.62
CA ILE A 574 29.70 -24.06 -17.10
C ILE A 574 28.86 -24.94 -18.03
N ASN A 575 29.00 -24.80 -19.35
CA ASN A 575 28.31 -25.66 -20.30
C ASN A 575 28.78 -27.13 -20.25
N LYS A 576 30.06 -27.37 -19.95
CA LYS A 576 30.56 -28.74 -19.70
C LYS A 576 29.98 -29.31 -18.39
N ALA A 577 29.93 -28.49 -17.34
CA ALA A 577 29.30 -28.87 -16.07
C ALA A 577 27.83 -29.28 -16.27
N TYR A 578 27.07 -28.52 -17.09
CA TYR A 578 25.68 -28.85 -17.40
C TYR A 578 25.55 -30.21 -18.08
N LYS A 579 26.37 -30.49 -19.11
CA LYS A 579 26.34 -31.80 -19.78
C LYS A 579 26.64 -32.96 -18.84
N TYR A 580 27.59 -32.78 -17.93
CA TYR A 580 27.91 -33.77 -16.91
C TYR A 580 26.73 -34.01 -15.96
N LEU A 581 26.13 -32.95 -15.44
CA LEU A 581 25.01 -33.03 -14.49
C LEU A 581 23.73 -33.58 -15.15
N GLN A 582 23.43 -33.21 -16.40
CA GLN A 582 22.34 -33.80 -17.17
C GLN A 582 22.49 -35.31 -17.27
N LYS A 583 23.71 -35.79 -17.55
CA LYS A 583 24.01 -37.23 -17.62
C LYS A 583 23.94 -37.92 -16.26
N LYS A 584 24.42 -37.29 -15.17
CA LYS A 584 24.41 -37.88 -13.82
C LYS A 584 22.99 -38.07 -13.29
N TYR A 585 22.09 -37.13 -13.58
CA TYR A 585 20.73 -37.12 -13.03
C TYR A 585 19.65 -37.54 -14.02
N ASP A 586 19.98 -37.75 -15.30
CA ASP A 586 19.03 -38.02 -16.39
C ASP A 586 17.87 -37.01 -16.45
N LYS A 587 18.22 -35.72 -16.33
CA LYS A 587 17.26 -34.61 -16.25
C LYS A 587 17.69 -33.41 -17.06
N ASP A 588 16.72 -32.65 -17.54
CA ASP A 588 16.95 -31.39 -18.22
C ASP A 588 17.43 -30.31 -17.24
N ILE A 589 18.39 -29.48 -17.70
CA ILE A 589 18.85 -28.28 -16.99
C ILE A 589 18.21 -27.05 -17.64
N VAL A 590 17.59 -26.21 -16.81
CA VAL A 590 17.04 -24.91 -17.22
C VAL A 590 17.82 -23.80 -16.53
N ASN A 591 18.59 -23.00 -17.29
CA ASN A 591 19.20 -21.78 -16.74
C ASN A 591 18.20 -20.62 -16.75
N ILE A 592 17.91 -20.07 -15.58
CA ILE A 592 16.93 -19.00 -15.38
C ILE A 592 17.56 -17.59 -15.33
N ALA A 593 18.88 -17.47 -15.39
CA ALA A 593 19.58 -16.18 -15.21
C ALA A 593 19.20 -15.10 -16.23
N LYS A 594 18.86 -15.48 -17.47
CA LYS A 594 18.51 -14.56 -18.57
C LYS A 594 17.05 -14.70 -19.03
N SER A 595 16.22 -15.31 -18.19
CA SER A 595 14.84 -15.71 -18.55
C SER A 595 13.85 -14.54 -18.60
N GLY A 596 14.16 -13.41 -17.95
CA GLY A 596 13.21 -12.31 -17.77
C GLY A 596 12.07 -12.63 -16.79
N PHE A 597 12.22 -13.67 -15.96
CA PHE A 597 11.21 -14.10 -15.01
C PHE A 597 10.84 -13.02 -14.00
N SER A 598 9.57 -13.03 -13.58
CA SER A 598 9.14 -12.34 -12.37
C SER A 598 9.85 -12.93 -11.14
N VAL A 599 9.82 -12.23 -10.01
CA VAL A 599 10.40 -12.76 -8.76
C VAL A 599 9.63 -13.99 -8.31
N GLU A 600 8.33 -14.03 -8.52
CA GLU A 600 7.46 -15.18 -8.23
C GLU A 600 7.85 -16.41 -9.04
N ASP A 601 8.11 -16.25 -10.33
CA ASP A 601 8.58 -17.34 -11.19
C ASP A 601 9.99 -17.80 -10.81
N TRP A 602 10.87 -16.87 -10.44
CA TRP A 602 12.21 -17.20 -9.95
C TRP A 602 12.15 -18.02 -8.66
N LEU A 603 11.35 -17.59 -7.66
CA LEU A 603 11.13 -18.35 -6.42
C LEU A 603 10.49 -19.72 -6.69
N CYS A 604 9.48 -19.77 -7.57
CA CYS A 604 8.83 -21.01 -7.97
C CYS A 604 9.81 -22.01 -8.59
N SER A 605 10.72 -21.54 -9.44
CA SER A 605 11.72 -22.39 -10.08
C SER A 605 12.66 -23.06 -9.08
N ILE A 606 13.11 -22.32 -8.05
CA ILE A 606 13.95 -22.89 -7.00
C ILE A 606 13.14 -23.83 -6.12
N LYS A 607 11.95 -23.40 -5.67
CA LYS A 607 11.07 -24.19 -4.79
C LYS A 607 10.64 -25.53 -5.40
N ASN A 608 10.50 -25.62 -6.72
CA ASN A 608 9.95 -26.81 -7.37
C ASN A 608 10.98 -27.62 -8.15
N CYS A 609 12.25 -27.21 -8.20
CA CYS A 609 13.30 -28.01 -8.81
C CYS A 609 13.71 -29.21 -7.94
N ASP A 610 14.34 -30.19 -8.58
CA ASP A 610 14.89 -31.38 -7.93
C ASP A 610 16.34 -31.17 -7.48
N PHE A 611 17.08 -30.33 -8.20
CA PHE A 611 18.45 -29.95 -7.87
C PHE A 611 18.74 -28.54 -8.38
N PHE A 612 19.49 -27.75 -7.60
CA PHE A 612 19.77 -26.35 -7.91
C PHE A 612 21.27 -26.06 -8.09
N ILE A 613 21.62 -25.31 -9.14
CA ILE A 613 23.01 -24.89 -9.42
C ILE A 613 23.06 -23.37 -9.35
N THR A 614 24.01 -22.78 -8.63
CA THR A 614 24.07 -21.31 -8.49
C THR A 614 25.48 -20.77 -8.37
N ASP A 615 25.74 -19.58 -8.92
CA ASP A 615 26.92 -18.76 -8.62
C ASP A 615 26.58 -17.54 -7.74
N SER A 616 25.33 -17.47 -7.29
CA SER A 616 24.75 -16.35 -6.55
C SER A 616 24.53 -16.68 -5.08
N TYR A 617 24.95 -15.75 -4.21
CA TYR A 617 24.79 -15.86 -2.76
C TYR A 617 23.32 -15.99 -2.38
N HIS A 618 22.44 -15.14 -2.92
CA HIS A 618 21.01 -15.25 -2.64
C HIS A 618 20.40 -16.50 -3.28
N GLY A 619 20.93 -16.99 -4.41
CA GLY A 619 20.53 -18.30 -4.95
C GLY A 619 20.79 -19.42 -3.94
N MET A 620 21.97 -19.44 -3.32
CA MET A 620 22.30 -20.38 -2.24
C MET A 620 21.36 -20.20 -1.04
N CYS A 621 21.09 -18.95 -0.63
CA CYS A 621 20.17 -18.69 0.47
C CYS A 621 18.77 -19.27 0.20
N PHE A 622 18.23 -19.08 -1.01
CA PHE A 622 16.91 -19.61 -1.36
C PHE A 622 16.88 -21.12 -1.55
N ALA A 623 17.99 -21.75 -1.98
CA ALA A 623 18.11 -23.21 -1.93
C ALA A 623 18.05 -23.74 -0.50
N LEU A 624 18.73 -23.09 0.45
CA LEU A 624 18.65 -23.41 1.87
C LEU A 624 17.24 -23.19 2.43
N ILE A 625 16.62 -22.05 2.15
CA ILE A 625 15.25 -21.71 2.62
C ILE A 625 14.23 -22.74 2.13
N PHE A 626 14.33 -23.19 0.87
CA PHE A 626 13.39 -24.15 0.28
C PHE A 626 13.78 -25.62 0.50
N ASN A 627 14.84 -25.90 1.26
CA ASN A 627 15.39 -27.25 1.52
C ASN A 627 15.72 -28.01 0.22
N LYS A 628 16.46 -27.37 -0.68
CA LYS A 628 16.80 -27.94 -2.00
C LYS A 628 18.21 -28.47 -2.06
N PRO A 629 18.43 -29.70 -2.57
CA PRO A 629 19.76 -30.13 -2.97
C PRO A 629 20.40 -29.11 -3.92
N PHE A 630 21.63 -28.72 -3.66
CA PHE A 630 22.28 -27.68 -4.45
C PHE A 630 23.80 -27.81 -4.54
N VAL A 631 24.37 -27.11 -5.52
CA VAL A 631 25.80 -26.82 -5.61
C VAL A 631 26.04 -25.34 -5.92
N CYS A 632 27.06 -24.77 -5.28
CA CYS A 632 27.57 -23.44 -5.54
C CYS A 632 28.86 -23.47 -6.35
N ILE A 633 28.86 -22.80 -7.50
CA ILE A 633 30.08 -22.55 -8.29
C ILE A 633 30.52 -21.12 -7.96
N VAL A 634 31.45 -20.96 -7.03
CA VAL A 634 31.72 -19.67 -6.39
C VAL A 634 32.45 -18.72 -7.34
N ASN A 635 31.81 -17.58 -7.64
CA ASN A 635 32.42 -16.52 -8.41
C ASN A 635 33.28 -15.61 -7.51
N LYS A 636 34.61 -15.84 -7.52
CA LYS A 636 35.58 -15.10 -6.70
C LYS A 636 35.48 -13.57 -6.87
N SER A 637 35.20 -13.09 -8.08
CA SER A 637 35.11 -11.65 -8.38
C SER A 637 33.91 -10.95 -7.74
N ARG A 638 32.87 -11.71 -7.39
CA ARG A 638 31.60 -11.20 -6.81
C ARG A 638 31.49 -11.40 -5.30
N GLY A 639 32.56 -11.88 -4.69
CA GLY A 639 32.71 -11.94 -3.25
C GLY A 639 32.38 -13.29 -2.62
N LYS A 640 33.42 -14.13 -2.50
CA LYS A 640 33.38 -15.51 -1.99
C LYS A 640 33.11 -15.62 -0.48
N GLU A 641 33.51 -14.63 0.30
CA GLU A 641 33.50 -14.70 1.78
C GLU A 641 32.10 -14.91 2.36
N ARG A 642 31.09 -14.39 1.67
CA ARG A 642 29.68 -14.52 2.05
C ARG A 642 29.19 -15.96 1.98
N PHE A 643 29.65 -16.72 0.97
CA PHE A 643 29.29 -18.13 0.81
C PHE A 643 29.92 -18.97 1.92
N PHE A 644 31.26 -18.89 2.03
CA PHE A 644 32.01 -19.73 2.97
C PHE A 644 31.72 -19.42 4.44
N SER A 645 31.44 -18.16 4.79
CA SER A 645 31.01 -17.82 6.16
C SER A 645 29.75 -18.59 6.58
N LEU A 646 28.73 -18.63 5.70
CA LEU A 646 27.45 -19.28 6.00
C LEU A 646 27.55 -20.81 5.84
N LEU A 647 28.15 -21.30 4.77
CA LEU A 647 28.32 -22.73 4.56
C LEU A 647 29.14 -23.37 5.67
N SER A 648 30.18 -22.69 6.17
CA SER A 648 30.98 -23.21 7.27
C SER A 648 30.22 -23.26 8.61
N TYR A 649 29.38 -22.27 8.88
CA TYR A 649 28.47 -22.33 10.04
C TYR A 649 27.52 -23.53 9.99
N LEU A 650 27.08 -23.89 8.79
CA LEU A 650 26.15 -25.00 8.53
C LEU A 650 26.85 -26.36 8.32
N ASN A 651 28.18 -26.39 8.29
CA ASN A 651 28.99 -27.56 7.89
C ASN A 651 28.59 -28.09 6.49
N LEU A 652 28.47 -27.18 5.52
CA LEU A 652 28.10 -27.43 4.13
C LEU A 652 29.16 -26.88 3.15
N GLU A 653 30.41 -26.73 3.57
CA GLU A 653 31.50 -26.26 2.71
C GLU A 653 31.67 -27.16 1.48
N ASN A 654 31.40 -28.45 1.63
CA ASN A 654 31.41 -29.43 0.53
C ASN A 654 30.33 -29.16 -0.53
N LYS A 655 29.44 -28.18 -0.36
CA LYS A 655 28.45 -27.76 -1.37
C LYS A 655 28.93 -26.60 -2.24
N ALA A 656 30.14 -26.09 -2.04
CA ALA A 656 30.72 -25.01 -2.83
C ALA A 656 32.06 -25.42 -3.43
N VAL A 657 32.26 -25.07 -4.69
CA VAL A 657 33.51 -25.26 -5.43
C VAL A 657 34.02 -23.94 -5.98
N ASP A 658 35.35 -23.82 -6.09
CA ASP A 658 36.02 -22.64 -6.63
C ASP A 658 36.16 -22.68 -8.16
N SER A 659 36.02 -23.86 -8.75
CA SER A 659 36.12 -24.11 -10.19
C SER A 659 35.18 -25.24 -10.64
N VAL A 660 34.85 -25.26 -11.94
CA VAL A 660 34.01 -26.33 -12.53
C VAL A 660 34.71 -27.69 -12.46
N ASP A 661 36.04 -27.73 -12.51
CA ASP A 661 36.80 -28.98 -12.52
C ASP A 661 36.64 -29.77 -11.21
N GLU A 662 36.37 -29.09 -10.09
CA GLU A 662 36.11 -29.70 -8.78
C GLU A 662 34.72 -30.37 -8.68
N LEU A 663 33.85 -30.20 -9.69
CA LEU A 663 32.54 -30.86 -9.75
C LEU A 663 32.65 -32.33 -10.18
N TYR A 664 33.68 -32.67 -10.95
CA TYR A 664 33.85 -34.02 -11.50
C TYR A 664 34.39 -34.97 -10.43
N ASP A 665 33.85 -36.20 -10.39
CA ASP A 665 34.28 -37.27 -9.48
C ASP A 665 34.25 -36.93 -7.97
N ASN A 666 33.41 -35.95 -7.58
CA ASN A 666 33.23 -35.51 -6.20
C ASN A 666 31.84 -35.89 -5.67
N ASP A 667 31.71 -37.08 -5.07
CA ASP A 667 30.41 -37.57 -4.59
C ASP A 667 29.93 -36.85 -3.32
N GLU A 668 30.82 -36.31 -2.49
CA GLU A 668 30.44 -35.55 -1.28
C GLU A 668 29.64 -34.29 -1.62
N LEU A 669 29.97 -33.66 -2.76
CA LEU A 669 29.27 -32.51 -3.31
C LEU A 669 27.78 -32.79 -3.56
N PHE A 670 27.44 -34.03 -3.90
CA PHE A 670 26.08 -34.46 -4.24
C PHE A 670 25.38 -35.25 -3.14
N ALA A 671 26.04 -35.45 -1.98
CA ALA A 671 25.44 -36.09 -0.82
C ALA A 671 24.19 -35.36 -0.32
N ASP A 672 23.24 -36.10 0.24
CA ASP A 672 22.01 -35.54 0.80
C ASP A 672 22.29 -34.56 1.94
N ILE A 673 21.44 -33.54 2.05
CA ILE A 673 21.52 -32.52 3.10
C ILE A 673 20.43 -32.82 4.14
N ASP A 674 20.82 -33.02 5.40
CA ASP A 674 19.88 -33.18 6.52
C ASP A 674 19.25 -31.83 6.90
N TYR A 675 18.23 -31.44 6.15
CA TYR A 675 17.49 -30.21 6.40
C TYR A 675 16.64 -30.30 7.68
N GLU A 676 15.95 -31.41 7.88
CA GLU A 676 14.92 -31.55 8.91
C GLU A 676 15.49 -31.52 10.32
N HIS A 677 16.59 -32.23 10.58
CA HIS A 677 17.11 -32.39 11.93
C HIS A 677 18.31 -31.49 12.23
N LYS A 678 19.06 -31.05 11.22
CA LYS A 678 20.28 -30.27 11.40
C LYS A 678 20.17 -28.84 10.86
N ILE A 679 20.09 -28.67 9.54
CA ILE A 679 20.28 -27.35 8.92
C ILE A 679 19.19 -26.35 9.33
N ASN A 680 17.91 -26.76 9.35
CA ASN A 680 16.82 -25.85 9.71
C ASN A 680 16.88 -25.39 11.16
N ASN A 681 17.33 -26.27 12.08
CA ASN A 681 17.51 -25.91 13.49
C ASN A 681 18.63 -24.87 13.65
N GLN A 682 19.79 -25.08 13.00
CA GLN A 682 20.91 -24.12 13.04
C GLN A 682 20.52 -22.76 12.44
N ILE A 683 19.80 -22.75 11.32
CA ILE A 683 19.29 -21.52 10.71
C ILE A 683 18.29 -20.84 11.65
N SER A 684 17.41 -21.59 12.32
CA SER A 684 16.43 -21.03 13.27
C SER A 684 17.10 -20.37 14.48
N GLU A 685 18.10 -21.02 15.08
CA GLU A 685 18.84 -20.45 16.21
C GLU A 685 19.56 -19.16 15.81
N PHE A 686 20.24 -19.15 14.66
CA PHE A 686 20.95 -17.97 14.18
C PHE A 686 19.99 -16.86 13.74
N LYS A 687 18.82 -17.23 13.21
CA LYS A 687 17.72 -16.30 12.92
C LYS A 687 17.25 -15.61 14.20
N ASP A 688 17.01 -16.35 15.28
CA ASP A 688 16.54 -15.77 16.54
C ASP A 688 17.57 -14.80 17.12
N MET A 689 18.86 -15.14 17.08
CA MET A 689 19.94 -14.22 17.45
C MET A 689 19.94 -12.95 16.60
N SER A 690 19.79 -13.10 15.28
CA SER A 690 19.79 -12.00 14.31
C SER A 690 18.58 -11.06 14.49
N VAL A 691 17.38 -11.61 14.69
CA VAL A 691 16.15 -10.85 14.96
C VAL A 691 16.27 -10.12 16.29
N ASN A 692 16.81 -10.76 17.33
CA ASN A 692 17.03 -10.13 18.63
C ASN A 692 18.01 -8.96 18.55
N TRP A 693 19.09 -9.10 17.76
CA TRP A 693 20.00 -8.00 17.49
C TRP A 693 19.30 -6.83 16.80
N LEU A 694 18.53 -7.10 15.74
CA LEU A 694 17.82 -6.06 14.99
C LEU A 694 16.79 -5.35 15.88
N LYS A 695 16.04 -6.11 16.69
CA LYS A 695 15.10 -5.57 17.68
C LYS A 695 15.80 -4.64 18.67
N LYS A 696 16.96 -5.05 19.21
CA LYS A 696 17.77 -4.20 20.09
C LYS A 696 18.15 -2.89 19.38
N ALA A 697 18.71 -2.98 18.18
CA ALA A 697 19.11 -1.81 17.40
C ALA A 697 17.94 -0.84 17.14
N LEU A 698 16.75 -1.38 16.78
CA LEU A 698 15.55 -0.59 16.50
C LEU A 698 15.00 0.13 17.73
N TYR A 699 15.01 -0.51 18.91
CA TYR A 699 14.33 -0.01 20.10
C TYR A 699 15.22 0.69 21.12
N SER A 700 16.54 0.46 21.12
CA SER A 700 17.46 1.17 22.01
C SER A 700 17.44 2.69 21.73
N PRO A 701 17.50 3.57 22.73
CA PRO A 701 17.54 5.01 22.46
C PRO A 701 18.81 5.38 21.66
N LYS A 702 18.74 6.45 20.88
CA LYS A 702 19.95 7.04 20.30
C LYS A 702 20.68 7.83 21.38
N GLU A 703 21.97 7.59 21.55
CA GLU A 703 22.85 8.43 22.36
C GLU A 703 23.58 9.42 21.45
N VAL A 704 23.40 10.72 21.67
CA VAL A 704 24.16 11.76 20.96
C VAL A 704 25.43 12.03 21.74
N THR A 705 26.58 11.71 21.16
CA THR A 705 27.88 11.89 21.81
C THR A 705 28.43 13.30 21.60
N LYS A 706 29.43 13.68 22.40
CA LYS A 706 30.16 14.94 22.23
C LYS A 706 30.86 15.01 20.86
N ASP A 707 31.35 13.88 20.38
CA ASP A 707 32.02 13.78 19.08
C ASP A 707 31.04 13.99 17.93
N ASP A 708 29.79 13.51 18.06
CA ASP A 708 28.75 13.79 17.08
C ASP A 708 28.49 15.31 16.99
N LEU A 709 28.35 15.98 18.14
CA LEU A 709 28.14 17.43 18.17
C LEU A 709 29.32 18.21 17.58
N ILE A 710 30.55 17.79 17.85
CA ILE A 710 31.77 18.38 17.26
C ILE A 710 31.78 18.19 15.75
N MET A 711 31.43 16.98 15.27
CA MET A 711 31.37 16.68 13.85
C MET A 711 30.33 17.56 13.15
N LYS A 712 29.15 17.74 13.74
CA LYS A 712 28.11 18.63 13.19
C LYS A 712 28.53 20.09 13.19
N MET A 713 29.22 20.54 14.24
CA MET A 713 29.76 21.90 14.32
C MET A 713 30.81 22.13 13.23
N ASN A 714 31.68 21.15 12.96
CA ASN A 714 32.66 21.23 11.88
C ASN A 714 31.99 21.25 10.48
N GLU A 715 30.96 20.44 10.27
CA GLU A 715 30.16 20.45 9.04
C GLU A 715 29.50 21.82 8.80
N LEU A 716 28.81 22.36 9.81
CA LEU A 716 28.19 23.70 9.76
C LEU A 716 29.24 24.79 9.52
N ASN A 717 30.41 24.69 10.14
CA ASN A 717 31.50 25.65 9.91
C ASN A 717 32.01 25.58 8.47
N ASN A 718 32.14 24.39 7.89
CA ASN A 718 32.51 24.21 6.49
C ASN A 718 31.44 24.76 5.54
N GLU A 719 30.16 24.52 5.81
CA GLU A 719 29.05 25.13 5.05
C GLU A 719 29.09 26.66 5.12
N ILE A 720 29.31 27.22 6.31
CA ILE A 720 29.46 28.67 6.49
C ILE A 720 30.66 29.20 5.69
N ILE A 721 31.78 28.49 5.67
CA ILE A 721 32.96 28.86 4.88
C ILE A 721 32.63 28.83 3.38
N THR A 722 31.96 27.78 2.90
CA THR A 722 31.52 27.66 1.51
C THR A 722 30.58 28.79 1.12
N LEU A 723 29.53 29.04 1.92
CA LEU A 723 28.57 30.13 1.69
C LEU A 723 29.25 31.50 1.69
N LYS A 724 30.22 31.73 2.59
CA LYS A 724 31.04 32.96 2.58
C LYS A 724 31.84 33.08 1.29
N SER A 725 32.44 32.00 0.80
CA SER A 725 33.19 32.00 -0.46
C SER A 725 32.29 32.26 -1.68
N GLU A 726 31.07 31.73 -1.69
CA GLU A 726 30.07 31.98 -2.74
C GLU A 726 29.58 33.42 -2.72
N ILE A 727 29.32 33.98 -1.53
CA ILE A 727 28.99 35.39 -1.33
C ILE A 727 30.14 36.28 -1.85
N ASP A 728 31.40 35.95 -1.53
CA ASP A 728 32.57 36.68 -2.01
C ASP A 728 32.74 36.59 -3.53
N LEU A 729 32.47 35.44 -4.14
CA LEU A 729 32.46 35.26 -5.60
C LEU A 729 31.34 36.07 -6.26
N MET A 730 30.14 36.10 -5.67
CA MET A 730 29.03 36.94 -6.12
C MET A 730 29.37 38.44 -6.00
N HIS A 731 30.03 38.86 -4.92
CA HIS A 731 30.51 40.23 -4.77
C HIS A 731 31.59 40.59 -5.80
N LYS A 732 32.55 39.70 -6.07
CA LYS A 732 33.58 39.88 -7.11
C LYS A 732 32.96 39.93 -8.52
N SER A 733 32.00 39.07 -8.83
CA SER A 733 31.23 39.08 -10.09
C SER A 733 30.46 40.39 -10.26
N ASN A 734 29.73 40.83 -9.22
CA ASN A 734 29.00 42.09 -9.24
C ASN A 734 29.92 43.31 -9.31
N PHE A 735 31.10 43.24 -8.68
CA PHE A 735 32.14 44.26 -8.77
C PHE A 735 32.76 44.33 -10.18
N LEU A 736 33.06 43.19 -10.81
CA LEU A 736 33.53 43.12 -12.20
C LEU A 736 32.47 43.62 -13.19
N ASN A 737 31.19 43.29 -12.99
CA ASN A 737 30.07 43.82 -13.78
C ASN A 737 29.87 45.33 -13.57
N LYS A 738 30.22 45.87 -12.39
CA LYS A 738 30.24 47.32 -12.13
C LYS A 738 31.42 48.02 -12.80
N ILE A 739 32.58 47.35 -12.88
CA ILE A 739 33.79 47.86 -13.55
C ILE A 739 33.65 47.81 -15.07
N PHE A 740 33.01 46.76 -15.61
CA PHE A 740 32.82 46.55 -17.04
C PHE A 740 31.33 46.61 -17.39
N SER A 741 30.85 47.80 -17.77
CA SER A 741 29.57 47.92 -18.46
C SER A 741 29.80 48.07 -19.96
N VAL A 742 29.31 47.12 -20.76
CA VAL A 742 29.35 47.19 -22.22
C VAL A 742 27.99 47.64 -22.71
N LYS A 743 27.90 48.88 -23.21
CA LYS A 743 26.69 49.40 -23.87
C LYS A 743 26.92 49.52 -25.37
N LYS A 744 25.99 48.98 -26.16
CA LYS A 744 25.94 49.21 -27.61
C LYS A 744 25.26 50.57 -27.84
N HIS A 745 25.99 51.52 -28.44
CA HIS A 745 25.42 52.78 -28.89
C HIS A 745 25.33 52.80 -30.43
N ARG A 746 24.16 53.14 -30.96
CA ARG A 746 23.94 53.41 -32.39
C ARG A 746 23.91 54.92 -32.60
N SER A 747 24.73 55.40 -33.54
CA SER A 747 24.66 56.77 -34.07
C SER A 747 24.92 56.71 -35.58
N GLY A 748 23.86 56.79 -36.38
CA GLY A 748 23.95 56.57 -37.84
C GLY A 748 24.27 55.11 -38.23
N ASN A 749 24.71 54.92 -39.49
CA ASN A 749 24.96 53.60 -40.12
C ASN A 749 26.19 52.82 -39.60
N THR A 750 26.71 53.12 -38.41
CA THR A 750 27.83 52.36 -37.81
C THR A 750 27.60 52.01 -36.34
N THR A 751 27.95 50.77 -35.96
CA THR A 751 27.77 50.23 -34.60
C THR A 751 29.07 50.33 -33.82
N HIS A 752 29.07 50.95 -32.64
CA HIS A 752 30.26 51.08 -31.79
C HIS A 752 30.07 50.29 -30.49
N LYS A 753 31.10 49.54 -30.06
CA LYS A 753 31.18 48.99 -28.69
C LYS A 753 31.89 50.02 -27.81
N VAL A 754 31.24 50.43 -26.72
CA VAL A 754 31.82 51.30 -25.70
C VAL A 754 32.04 50.47 -24.45
N VAL A 755 33.28 50.42 -23.98
CA VAL A 755 33.66 49.85 -22.68
C VAL A 755 34.00 51.03 -21.78
N CYS A 756 33.24 51.20 -20.70
CA CYS A 756 33.55 52.20 -19.68
C CYS A 756 34.37 51.54 -18.56
N PHE A 757 35.57 52.06 -18.28
CA PHE A 757 36.41 51.65 -17.15
C PHE A 757 36.72 52.89 -16.30
N LEU A 758 36.34 52.89 -15.01
CA LEU A 758 36.61 53.97 -14.06
C LEU A 758 36.29 55.40 -14.57
N GLY A 759 35.16 55.58 -15.27
CA GLY A 759 34.73 56.89 -15.79
C GLY A 759 35.42 57.34 -17.09
N ILE A 760 36.40 56.58 -17.60
CA ILE A 760 37.08 56.85 -18.86
C ILE A 760 36.32 56.15 -19.99
N LYS A 761 35.81 56.93 -20.96
CA LYS A 761 35.14 56.40 -22.16
C LYS A 761 36.17 56.07 -23.23
N ILE A 762 36.41 54.78 -23.47
CA ILE A 762 37.27 54.33 -24.56
C ILE A 762 36.39 53.91 -25.74
N LYS A 763 36.48 54.65 -26.86
CA LYS A 763 35.74 54.35 -28.10
C LYS A 763 36.59 53.47 -29.02
N PHE A 764 36.11 52.28 -29.32
CA PHE A 764 36.70 51.43 -30.36
C PHE A 764 35.96 51.65 -31.68
N LYS A 765 36.70 52.01 -32.73
CA LYS A 765 36.16 52.08 -34.10
C LYS A 765 36.13 50.65 -34.64
N SER A 766 34.95 50.10 -34.94
CA SER A 766 34.88 48.82 -35.64
C SER A 766 35.41 49.02 -37.06
N LYS A 767 36.59 48.49 -37.38
CA LYS A 767 36.86 48.09 -38.76
C LYS A 767 36.09 46.78 -38.98
N ARG A 768 35.38 46.71 -40.12
CA ARG A 768 34.63 45.54 -40.54
C ARG A 768 35.50 44.30 -40.57
#